data_AF-A0A933CPA9-F1
#
_entry.id   AF-A0A933CPA9-F1
#
_cell.length_a   1.000
_cell.length_b   1.000
_cell.length_c   1.000
_cell.angle_alpha   90.00
_cell.angle_beta   90.00
_cell.angle_gamma   90.00
#
_symmetry.space_group_name_H-M   'P 1'
#
loop_
_entity.id
_entity.type
_entity.pdbx_description
1 polymer ?
#
loop_
_entity_poly.entity_id
_entity_poly.type
_entity_poly.pdbx_seq_one_letter_code
_entity_poly.pdbx_strand_id
1 'polypeptide(L)'
;ALPALLRGKQLLIVGDDRQVSPTAAFIEERRILQLRHNYLKEQPFVQLLLPGSSLYALANAVFPGTRIMLREHFRCVEPIIRFSFQFYPEPIIPLRIPKPSERLDPPLIDVYLPHGRKDRRKINRVEAEGIADEIEKIVNQPRFADRTIGVVSLVGGQQAHFIQQLLLERIGEEEFHRHKIACGDSATFQGKERDIMFVSMVSSPGDGALTSQIFQQRFNVALSRARDRMYLFRSVAEENLKNPQDLRLKVIRHFKDPMPKSEQLLGDLIHLCQSGFEREVFTHLAGLGYCVTPQVGVGGWSIDLVVEGEIDRRLAIELDGDKWHLPEKWLEDMSRQRAMERMGWRFWRCWASSFFRDPSGCMADLVSTLTNMRIEPMPREARENINTEHRTVEADESRSPDSEPQSTLTEPVIDIGDRVMVSYDDPPGQQAGLIVAAEQHDPAIGIFRSSSPTGKSLLGKAIDDEVTISVGDQSRSATILAIDKREPARVNTETPLVSDRTVVHSDPLPERVTRTTSAPLGTLKPVHPEPEMPRTLNQNRRSVEPGQRSGNRIIEELRTLDERFKYPRCSQCSGVARVAIYTEGPVVVCSDSFCEKVECVDVQTLQRLAQRLGAACHRCKSTKLENKTGTFGNYLKCRKCGANNSWQRVSERIGK
;
A
#
# COMPACT_ATOMS: atom_id res chain seq x y z
N ALA A 1 -21.15 0.65 -8.00
CA ALA A 1 -20.66 1.97 -7.57
C ALA A 1 -21.63 3.11 -7.89
N LEU A 2 -22.10 3.26 -9.14
CA LEU A 2 -23.00 4.35 -9.57
C LEU A 2 -24.26 4.56 -8.72
N PRO A 3 -25.03 3.53 -8.31
CA PRO A 3 -26.20 3.75 -7.45
C PRO A 3 -25.84 4.24 -6.03
N ALA A 4 -24.64 3.91 -5.54
CA ALA A 4 -24.16 4.38 -4.25
C ALA A 4 -23.73 5.85 -4.31
N LEU A 5 -23.08 6.25 -5.42
CA LEU A 5 -22.73 7.65 -5.71
C LEU A 5 -23.97 8.56 -5.67
N LEU A 6 -25.04 8.16 -6.35
CA LEU A 6 -26.27 8.96 -6.45
C LEU A 6 -27.02 9.14 -5.12
N ARG A 7 -26.75 8.30 -4.11
CA ARG A 7 -27.37 8.38 -2.78
C ARG A 7 -26.44 8.95 -1.71
N GLY A 8 -25.15 9.05 -2.00
CA GLY A 8 -24.15 9.53 -1.06
C GLY A 8 -24.15 11.05 -0.94
N LYS A 9 -24.14 11.58 0.29
CA LYS A 9 -23.92 13.01 0.53
C LYS A 9 -22.45 13.40 0.41
N GLN A 10 -21.56 12.43 0.59
CA GLN A 10 -20.10 12.57 0.51
C GLN A 10 -19.54 11.35 -0.20
N LEU A 11 -18.44 11.56 -0.93
CA LEU A 11 -17.81 10.56 -1.75
C LEU A 11 -16.29 10.62 -1.55
N LEU A 12 -15.70 9.48 -1.22
CA LEU A 12 -14.26 9.27 -1.23
C LEU A 12 -13.94 8.17 -2.25
N ILE A 13 -13.18 8.51 -3.28
CA ILE A 13 -12.69 7.54 -4.27
C ILE A 13 -11.20 7.35 -4.04
N VAL A 14 -10.80 6.11 -3.80
CA VAL A 14 -9.40 5.71 -3.60
C VAL A 14 -9.01 4.80 -4.76
N GLY A 15 -7.86 5.09 -5.39
CA GLY A 15 -7.35 4.34 -6.54
C GLY A 15 -5.95 4.79 -6.93
N ASP A 16 -5.37 4.08 -7.89
CA ASP A 16 -4.05 4.38 -8.47
C ASP A 16 -4.13 4.11 -9.98
N ASP A 17 -4.03 5.16 -10.78
CA ASP A 17 -4.06 5.12 -12.26
C ASP A 17 -2.78 4.53 -12.87
N ARG A 18 -1.75 4.33 -12.05
CA ARG A 18 -0.50 3.66 -12.42
C ARG A 18 -0.50 2.16 -12.07
N GLN A 19 -1.63 1.61 -11.63
CA GLN A 19 -1.82 0.18 -11.45
C GLN A 19 -2.83 -0.37 -12.46
N VAL A 20 -2.84 -1.70 -12.62
CA VAL A 20 -3.68 -2.38 -13.61
C VAL A 20 -5.17 -2.12 -13.35
N SER A 21 -5.91 -1.81 -14.42
CA SER A 21 -7.37 -1.63 -14.38
C SER A 21 -8.09 -2.95 -14.66
N PRO A 22 -9.31 -3.16 -14.13
CA PRO A 22 -10.11 -4.33 -14.43
C PRO A 22 -10.38 -4.44 -15.93
N THR A 23 -10.07 -5.59 -16.53
CA THR A 23 -10.36 -5.86 -17.93
C THR A 23 -11.77 -6.47 -18.05
N ALA A 24 -12.68 -5.77 -18.74
CA ALA A 24 -14.02 -6.29 -19.02
C ALA A 24 -14.00 -7.08 -20.33
N ALA A 25 -13.45 -8.29 -20.30
CA ALA A 25 -13.32 -9.11 -21.51
C ALA A 25 -14.67 -9.57 -22.05
N PHE A 26 -14.81 -9.55 -23.39
CA PHE A 26 -15.86 -10.21 -24.16
C PHE A 26 -17.31 -9.72 -23.96
N ILE A 27 -17.51 -8.49 -23.49
CA ILE A 27 -18.82 -7.84 -23.63
C ILE A 27 -19.05 -7.51 -25.11
N GLU A 28 -20.21 -7.87 -25.65
CA GLU A 28 -20.54 -7.57 -27.05
C GLU A 28 -20.50 -6.07 -27.32
N GLU A 29 -19.52 -5.64 -28.12
CA GLU A 29 -19.30 -4.25 -28.45
C GLU A 29 -20.51 -3.61 -29.14
N ARG A 30 -21.21 -4.37 -30.00
CA ARG A 30 -22.47 -3.93 -30.61
C ARG A 30 -23.50 -3.53 -29.55
N ARG A 31 -23.59 -4.29 -28.46
CA ARG A 31 -24.49 -4.00 -27.33
C ARG A 31 -24.02 -2.76 -26.57
N ILE A 32 -22.71 -2.59 -26.35
CA ILE A 32 -22.15 -1.38 -25.72
C ILE A 32 -22.46 -0.14 -26.57
N LEU A 33 -22.20 -0.20 -27.88
CA LEU A 33 -22.45 0.92 -28.80
C LEU A 33 -23.93 1.25 -28.92
N GLN A 34 -24.81 0.25 -28.93
CA GLN A 34 -26.27 0.45 -28.88
C GLN A 34 -26.70 1.12 -27.57
N LEU A 35 -26.24 0.62 -26.42
CA LEU A 35 -26.56 1.24 -25.12
C LEU A 35 -26.02 2.67 -25.04
N ARG A 36 -24.82 2.91 -25.55
CA ARG A 36 -24.22 4.25 -25.65
C ARG A 36 -25.09 5.18 -26.49
N HIS A 37 -25.49 4.74 -27.68
CA HIS A 37 -26.32 5.52 -28.58
C HIS A 37 -27.70 5.81 -27.98
N ASN A 38 -28.32 4.82 -27.35
CA ASN A 38 -29.68 4.91 -26.83
C ASN A 38 -29.76 5.72 -25.52
N TYR A 39 -28.74 5.65 -24.65
CA TYR A 39 -28.84 6.17 -23.28
C TYR A 39 -27.78 7.21 -22.91
N LEU A 40 -26.66 7.30 -23.63
CA LEU A 40 -25.51 8.16 -23.26
C LEU A 40 -25.16 9.20 -24.33
N LYS A 41 -26.04 9.45 -25.30
CA LYS A 41 -25.76 10.32 -26.46
C LYS A 41 -25.29 11.73 -26.09
N GLU A 42 -25.89 12.31 -25.05
CA GLU A 42 -25.61 13.69 -24.59
C GLU A 42 -24.75 13.74 -23.31
N GLN A 43 -24.29 12.58 -22.82
CA GLN A 43 -23.53 12.55 -21.58
C GLN A 43 -22.10 13.06 -21.82
N PRO A 44 -21.57 13.96 -20.98
CA PRO A 44 -20.16 14.31 -21.05
C PRO A 44 -19.32 13.10 -20.59
N PHE A 45 -18.08 13.00 -21.09
CA PHE A 45 -17.13 11.94 -20.73
C PHE A 45 -17.63 10.51 -20.98
N VAL A 46 -18.49 10.29 -21.99
CA VAL A 46 -19.06 8.96 -22.33
C VAL A 46 -18.01 7.86 -22.34
N GLN A 47 -16.83 8.13 -22.89
CA GLN A 47 -15.76 7.13 -23.02
C GLN A 47 -15.26 6.62 -21.66
N LEU A 48 -15.32 7.43 -20.61
CA LEU A 48 -14.94 7.06 -19.24
C LEU A 48 -16.06 6.33 -18.47
N LEU A 49 -17.25 6.24 -19.06
CA LEU A 49 -18.41 5.49 -18.54
C LEU A 49 -18.54 4.11 -19.20
N LEU A 50 -17.76 3.83 -20.25
CA LEU A 50 -17.75 2.54 -20.93
C LEU A 50 -16.93 1.50 -20.13
N PRO A 51 -17.20 0.20 -20.33
CA PRO A 51 -16.38 -0.87 -19.76
C PRO A 51 -14.89 -0.69 -20.07
N GLY A 52 -14.03 -1.01 -19.11
CA GLY A 52 -12.57 -0.81 -19.20
C GLY A 52 -12.07 0.49 -18.57
N SER A 53 -12.93 1.49 -18.38
CA SER A 53 -12.61 2.70 -17.60
C SER A 53 -13.02 2.54 -16.13
N SER A 54 -12.19 3.05 -15.21
CA SER A 54 -12.48 3.03 -13.78
C SER A 54 -13.23 4.30 -13.34
N LEU A 55 -14.00 4.19 -12.25
CA LEU A 55 -14.63 5.35 -11.62
C LEU A 55 -13.59 6.40 -11.16
N TYR A 56 -12.37 5.95 -10.82
CA TYR A 56 -11.25 6.82 -10.49
C TYR A 56 -10.80 7.66 -11.69
N ALA A 57 -10.72 7.05 -12.88
CA ALA A 57 -10.42 7.79 -14.11
C ALA A 57 -11.48 8.85 -14.44
N LEU A 58 -12.77 8.51 -14.27
CA LEU A 58 -13.85 9.48 -14.42
C LEU A 58 -13.74 10.63 -13.41
N ALA A 59 -13.48 10.32 -12.13
CA ALA A 59 -13.31 11.34 -11.10
C ALA A 59 -12.13 12.28 -11.38
N ASN A 60 -11.01 11.74 -11.87
CA ASN A 60 -9.84 12.53 -12.27
C ASN A 60 -10.17 13.50 -13.41
N ALA A 61 -10.98 13.07 -14.38
CA ALA A 61 -11.40 13.93 -15.49
C ALA A 61 -12.38 15.02 -15.06
N VAL A 62 -13.32 14.69 -14.16
CA VAL A 62 -14.38 15.62 -13.71
C VAL A 62 -13.86 16.62 -12.67
N PHE A 63 -12.94 16.21 -11.79
CA PHE A 63 -12.44 17.03 -10.68
C PHE A 63 -10.92 17.24 -10.73
N PRO A 64 -10.39 17.89 -11.80
CA PRO A 64 -8.96 18.11 -11.93
C PRO A 64 -8.42 18.92 -10.74
N GLY A 65 -7.25 18.53 -10.22
CA GLY A 65 -6.58 19.24 -9.12
C GLY A 65 -7.11 18.96 -7.71
N THR A 66 -8.18 18.16 -7.56
CA THR A 66 -8.71 17.78 -6.23
C THR A 66 -8.10 16.48 -5.69
N ARG A 67 -7.26 15.80 -6.48
CA ARG A 67 -6.60 14.56 -6.06
C ARG A 67 -5.56 14.84 -4.98
N ILE A 68 -5.50 13.97 -3.98
CA ILE A 68 -4.46 13.99 -2.95
C ILE A 68 -3.64 12.71 -3.14
N MET A 69 -2.37 12.85 -3.53
CA MET A 69 -1.47 11.72 -3.63
C MET A 69 -0.94 11.36 -2.24
N LEU A 70 -1.13 10.10 -1.84
CA LEU A 70 -0.45 9.55 -0.66
C LEU A 70 0.99 9.23 -1.05
N ARG A 71 1.94 9.94 -0.44
CA ARG A 71 3.37 9.85 -0.80
C ARG A 71 4.11 8.77 -0.01
N GLU A 72 3.64 8.47 1.19
CA GLU A 72 4.26 7.55 2.14
C GLU A 72 4.11 6.09 1.70
N HIS A 73 5.23 5.37 1.59
CA HIS A 73 5.27 3.97 1.17
C HIS A 73 5.85 3.07 2.27
N PHE A 74 5.03 2.13 2.73
CA PHE A 74 5.33 1.29 3.91
C PHE A 74 5.68 -0.17 3.58
N ARG A 75 5.54 -0.57 2.31
CA ARG A 75 5.56 -1.99 1.93
C ARG A 75 6.94 -2.51 1.57
N CYS A 76 7.62 -1.87 0.64
CA CYS A 76 8.88 -2.37 0.09
C CYS A 76 10.05 -1.59 0.70
N VAL A 77 11.16 -2.29 0.90
CA VAL A 77 12.45 -1.62 1.15
C VAL A 77 12.80 -0.70 -0.02
N GLU A 78 13.57 0.35 0.27
CA GLU A 78 13.84 1.42 -0.70
C GLU A 78 14.41 0.93 -2.04
N PRO A 79 15.42 0.04 -2.10
CA PRO A 79 15.97 -0.45 -3.36
C PRO A 79 14.92 -1.10 -4.28
N ILE A 80 13.86 -1.69 -3.72
CA ILE A 80 12.77 -2.30 -4.47
C ILE A 80 11.83 -1.22 -5.05
N ILE A 81 11.25 -0.37 -4.21
CA ILE A 81 10.22 0.59 -4.64
C ILE A 81 10.76 1.72 -5.53
N ARG A 82 12.07 1.99 -5.48
CA ARG A 82 12.70 3.08 -6.23
C ARG A 82 12.49 2.97 -7.74
N PHE A 83 12.35 1.76 -8.30
CA PHE A 83 11.96 1.58 -9.70
C PHE A 83 10.63 2.28 -10.03
N SER A 84 9.64 2.17 -9.13
CA SER A 84 8.30 2.70 -9.34
C SER A 84 8.24 4.22 -9.37
N PHE A 85 9.24 4.93 -8.84
CA PHE A 85 9.23 6.40 -8.74
C PHE A 85 9.00 7.07 -10.10
N GLN A 86 9.50 6.47 -11.18
CA GLN A 86 9.36 6.99 -12.55
C GLN A 86 7.90 7.09 -13.04
N PHE A 87 6.97 6.36 -12.41
CA PHE A 87 5.57 6.36 -12.83
C PHE A 87 4.74 7.45 -12.13
N TYR A 88 5.27 8.09 -11.09
CA TYR A 88 4.52 9.04 -10.28
C TYR A 88 5.06 10.47 -10.44
N PRO A 89 4.17 11.48 -10.44
CA PRO A 89 4.57 12.88 -10.62
C PRO A 89 5.22 13.49 -9.38
N GLU A 90 4.86 12.98 -8.20
CA GLU A 90 5.44 13.40 -6.92
C GLU A 90 6.31 12.27 -6.35
N PRO A 91 7.39 12.61 -5.63
CA PRO A 91 8.28 11.60 -5.08
C PRO A 91 7.58 10.79 -3.99
N ILE A 92 7.63 9.47 -4.16
CA ILE A 92 7.29 8.48 -3.14
C ILE A 92 8.35 8.54 -2.04
N ILE A 93 7.89 8.34 -0.81
CA ILE A 93 8.62 8.46 0.45
C ILE A 93 8.70 7.05 1.04
N PRO A 94 9.79 6.29 0.83
CA PRO A 94 9.95 4.95 1.39
C PRO A 94 10.20 5.03 2.90
N LEU A 95 9.37 4.33 3.66
CA LEU A 95 9.41 4.34 5.13
C LEU A 95 9.69 2.95 5.70
N ARG A 96 9.72 1.91 4.86
CA ARG A 96 10.06 0.57 5.31
C ARG A 96 11.56 0.47 5.55
N ILE A 97 11.89 0.26 6.82
CA ILE A 97 13.21 -0.19 7.24
C ILE A 97 13.00 -1.54 7.92
N PRO A 98 13.44 -2.65 7.30
CA PRO A 98 13.22 -3.98 7.83
C PRO A 98 14.05 -4.13 9.11
N LYS A 99 13.50 -4.85 10.08
CA LYS A 99 14.27 -5.22 11.27
C LYS A 99 15.37 -6.22 10.88
N PRO A 100 16.49 -6.33 11.62
CA PRO A 100 17.56 -7.29 11.36
C PRO A 100 17.15 -8.73 10.96
N SER A 101 16.14 -9.31 11.60
CA SER A 101 15.59 -10.64 11.33
C SER A 101 14.64 -10.66 10.13
N GLU A 102 14.01 -9.53 9.81
CA GLU A 102 13.19 -9.34 8.61
C GLU A 102 14.03 -9.07 7.38
N ARG A 103 15.22 -8.49 7.58
CA ARG A 103 16.11 -8.00 6.54
C ARG A 103 16.68 -9.15 5.72
N LEU A 104 16.60 -8.99 4.41
CA LEU A 104 17.13 -9.93 3.43
C LEU A 104 18.12 -9.18 2.53
N ASP A 105 19.41 -9.20 2.88
CA ASP A 105 20.47 -8.58 2.08
C ASP A 105 21.16 -9.59 1.15
N PRO A 106 21.40 -9.25 -0.14
CA PRO A 106 20.89 -8.07 -0.82
C PRO A 106 19.36 -8.14 -1.05
N PRO A 107 18.66 -6.99 -1.10
CA PRO A 107 17.23 -6.95 -1.39
C PRO A 107 16.90 -7.24 -2.86
N LEU A 108 17.82 -6.97 -3.79
CA LEU A 108 17.66 -7.29 -5.20
C LEU A 108 18.62 -8.40 -5.61
N ILE A 109 18.13 -9.37 -6.39
CA ILE A 109 18.95 -10.43 -6.98
C ILE A 109 18.61 -10.52 -8.47
N ASP A 110 19.59 -10.26 -9.33
CA ASP A 110 19.48 -10.36 -10.79
C ASP A 110 20.10 -11.68 -11.26
N VAL A 111 19.27 -12.57 -11.80
CA VAL A 111 19.68 -13.88 -12.32
C VAL A 111 19.57 -13.89 -13.84
N TYR A 112 20.72 -13.85 -14.50
CA TYR A 112 20.84 -13.91 -15.94
C TYR A 112 21.07 -15.35 -16.43
N LEU A 113 20.19 -15.80 -17.34
CA LEU A 113 20.18 -17.12 -17.96
C LEU A 113 20.39 -16.96 -19.48
N PRO A 114 21.63 -16.83 -19.98
CA PRO A 114 21.93 -16.44 -21.37
C PRO A 114 21.36 -17.40 -22.43
N HIS A 115 21.13 -18.66 -22.07
CA HIS A 115 20.63 -19.71 -22.94
C HIS A 115 19.09 -19.84 -22.93
N GLY A 116 18.39 -19.12 -22.03
CA GLY A 116 16.94 -19.15 -21.97
C GLY A 116 16.29 -18.49 -23.18
N ARG A 117 15.24 -19.11 -23.72
CA ARG A 117 14.43 -18.55 -24.81
C ARG A 117 12.98 -18.88 -24.53
N LYS A 118 12.09 -17.91 -24.76
CA LYS A 118 10.65 -18.19 -24.74
C LYS A 118 10.24 -18.98 -25.98
N ASP A 119 9.37 -19.94 -25.80
CA ASP A 119 8.73 -20.68 -26.89
C ASP A 119 7.55 -19.88 -27.50
N ARG A 120 6.81 -20.51 -28.42
CA ARG A 120 5.63 -19.91 -29.05
C ARG A 120 4.46 -19.66 -28.08
N ARG A 121 4.47 -20.26 -26.89
CA ARG A 121 3.48 -20.04 -25.83
C ARG A 121 3.90 -18.97 -24.84
N LYS A 122 5.00 -18.25 -25.16
CA LYS A 122 5.64 -17.30 -24.26
C LYS A 122 6.02 -17.98 -22.93
N ILE A 123 6.44 -19.24 -22.99
CA ILE A 123 7.02 -19.96 -21.85
C ILE A 123 8.54 -20.02 -22.05
N ASN A 124 9.29 -19.50 -21.09
CA ASN A 124 10.73 -19.66 -21.01
C ASN A 124 11.05 -20.70 -19.94
N ARG A 125 11.30 -21.94 -20.38
CA ARG A 125 11.56 -23.09 -19.49
C ARG A 125 12.79 -22.90 -18.62
N VAL A 126 13.85 -22.30 -19.18
CA VAL A 126 15.09 -22.05 -18.45
C VAL A 126 14.85 -21.06 -17.30
N GLU A 127 14.09 -19.99 -17.52
CA GLU A 127 13.67 -19.09 -16.43
C GLU A 127 12.79 -19.82 -15.41
N ALA A 128 11.84 -20.64 -15.86
CA ALA A 128 10.92 -21.34 -14.99
C ALA A 128 11.64 -22.35 -14.08
N GLU A 129 12.57 -23.13 -14.63
CA GLU A 129 13.41 -24.07 -13.89
C GLU A 129 14.34 -23.34 -12.92
N GLY A 130 14.97 -22.25 -13.34
CA GLY A 130 15.81 -21.43 -12.45
C GLY A 130 15.02 -20.85 -11.27
N ILE A 131 13.79 -20.40 -11.50
CA ILE A 131 12.89 -19.92 -10.43
C ILE A 131 12.54 -21.07 -9.48
N ALA A 132 12.19 -22.25 -10.02
CA ALA A 132 11.85 -23.41 -9.20
C ALA A 132 13.05 -23.90 -8.37
N ASP A 133 14.23 -23.97 -8.97
CA ASP A 133 15.49 -24.34 -8.31
C ASP A 133 15.80 -23.38 -7.13
N GLU A 134 15.59 -22.07 -7.30
CA GLU A 134 15.85 -21.09 -6.25
C GLU A 134 14.79 -21.13 -5.14
N ILE A 135 13.50 -21.31 -5.49
CA ILE A 135 12.42 -21.45 -4.50
C ILE A 135 12.63 -22.71 -3.66
N GLU A 136 12.97 -23.84 -4.29
CA GLU A 136 13.27 -25.08 -3.58
C GLU A 136 14.42 -24.90 -2.56
N LYS A 137 15.49 -24.20 -2.94
CA LYS A 137 16.58 -23.84 -2.01
C LYS A 137 16.10 -22.98 -0.84
N ILE A 138 15.19 -22.03 -1.10
CA ILE A 138 14.64 -21.14 -0.06
C ILE A 138 13.75 -21.90 0.91
N VAL A 139 12.85 -22.74 0.40
CA VAL A 139 11.90 -23.52 1.20
C VAL A 139 12.63 -24.49 2.14
N ASN A 140 13.76 -25.06 1.68
CA ASN A 140 14.59 -25.96 2.47
C ASN A 140 15.47 -25.27 3.52
N GLN A 141 15.48 -23.93 3.58
CA GLN A 141 16.30 -23.17 4.52
C GLN A 141 15.47 -22.68 5.72
N PRO A 142 15.82 -23.06 6.97
CA PRO A 142 15.04 -22.69 8.16
C PRO A 142 14.84 -21.18 8.35
N ARG A 143 15.80 -20.34 7.92
CA ARG A 143 15.70 -18.88 8.01
C ARG A 143 14.55 -18.27 7.21
N PHE A 144 13.99 -19.02 6.25
CA PHE A 144 12.90 -18.56 5.40
C PHE A 144 11.56 -19.23 5.70
N ALA A 145 11.46 -20.07 6.73
CA ALA A 145 10.29 -20.92 7.01
C ALA A 145 8.94 -20.15 7.01
N ASP A 146 8.92 -18.93 7.55
CA ASP A 146 7.70 -18.11 7.64
C ASP A 146 7.54 -17.09 6.49
N ARG A 147 8.41 -17.13 5.48
CA ARG A 147 8.40 -16.15 4.38
C ARG A 147 7.37 -16.50 3.33
N THR A 148 6.59 -15.51 2.97
CA THR A 148 5.63 -15.61 1.89
C THR A 148 6.30 -15.37 0.54
N ILE A 149 5.96 -16.20 -0.45
CA ILE A 149 6.58 -16.17 -1.79
C ILE A 149 5.54 -15.82 -2.86
N GLY A 150 5.92 -15.02 -3.84
CA GLY A 150 5.13 -14.74 -5.03
C GLY A 150 5.96 -14.88 -6.30
N VAL A 151 5.38 -15.45 -7.35
CA VAL A 151 5.97 -15.54 -8.68
C VAL A 151 5.10 -14.76 -9.65
N VAL A 152 5.67 -13.75 -10.30
CA VAL A 152 4.99 -12.92 -11.29
C VAL A 152 5.67 -13.02 -12.65
N SER A 153 4.88 -13.26 -13.69
CA SER A 153 5.35 -13.14 -15.07
C SER A 153 5.05 -11.74 -15.62
N LEU A 154 6.03 -11.09 -16.25
CA LEU A 154 5.84 -9.78 -16.88
C LEU A 154 5.10 -9.86 -18.23
N VAL A 155 5.24 -10.98 -18.93
CA VAL A 155 4.63 -11.27 -20.24
C VAL A 155 4.17 -12.73 -20.26
N GLY A 156 2.98 -13.00 -20.78
CA GLY A 156 2.47 -14.37 -20.90
C GLY A 156 2.11 -14.99 -19.55
N GLY A 157 0.81 -15.00 -19.23
CA GLY A 157 0.29 -15.65 -18.01
C GLY A 157 0.58 -17.15 -17.94
N GLN A 158 0.81 -17.81 -19.08
CA GLN A 158 1.15 -19.23 -19.15
C GLN A 158 2.48 -19.55 -18.47
N GLN A 159 3.47 -18.65 -18.50
CA GLN A 159 4.73 -18.83 -17.78
C GLN A 159 4.49 -19.04 -16.28
N ALA A 160 3.65 -18.21 -15.67
CA ALA A 160 3.39 -18.30 -14.24
C ALA A 160 2.64 -19.60 -13.88
N HIS A 161 1.70 -20.03 -14.74
CA HIS A 161 1.02 -21.31 -14.56
C HIS A 161 1.98 -22.50 -14.68
N PHE A 162 2.90 -22.46 -15.65
CA PHE A 162 3.92 -23.48 -15.83
C PHE A 162 4.85 -23.56 -14.61
N ILE A 163 5.30 -22.42 -14.09
CA ILE A 163 6.10 -22.38 -12.85
C ILE A 163 5.32 -22.94 -11.66
N GLN A 164 4.03 -22.64 -11.55
CA GLN A 164 3.20 -23.19 -10.48
C GLN A 164 3.15 -24.72 -10.51
N GLN A 165 2.94 -25.31 -11.70
CA GLN A 165 2.94 -26.77 -11.87
C GLN A 165 4.28 -27.37 -11.46
N LEU A 166 5.39 -26.77 -11.94
CA LEU A 166 6.73 -27.21 -11.61
C LEU A 166 7.03 -27.16 -10.11
N LEU A 167 6.56 -26.11 -9.41
CA LEU A 167 6.71 -25.99 -7.96
C LEU A 167 5.90 -27.06 -7.22
N LEU A 168 4.63 -27.28 -7.60
CA LEU A 168 3.80 -28.32 -6.99
C LEU A 168 4.42 -29.72 -7.13
N GLU A 169 5.05 -29.99 -8.27
CA GLU A 169 5.77 -31.25 -8.52
C GLU A 169 7.04 -31.39 -7.69
N ARG A 170 7.83 -30.31 -7.53
CA ARG A 170 9.16 -30.37 -6.88
C ARG A 170 9.13 -30.25 -5.37
N ILE A 171 8.39 -29.28 -4.84
CA ILE A 171 8.34 -29.00 -3.39
C ILE A 171 7.08 -29.55 -2.71
N GLY A 172 6.06 -29.95 -3.48
CA GLY A 172 4.80 -30.48 -2.96
C GLY A 172 3.80 -29.41 -2.49
N GLU A 173 2.55 -29.83 -2.29
CA GLU A 173 1.45 -28.95 -1.87
C GLU A 173 1.62 -28.36 -0.47
N GLU A 174 2.18 -29.12 0.47
CA GLU A 174 2.35 -28.70 1.87
C GLU A 174 3.23 -27.44 1.95
N GLU A 175 4.39 -27.48 1.30
CA GLU A 175 5.32 -26.35 1.25
C GLU A 175 4.77 -25.17 0.47
N PHE A 176 4.09 -25.45 -0.65
CA PHE A 176 3.41 -24.44 -1.44
C PHE A 176 2.39 -23.66 -0.60
N HIS A 177 1.63 -24.35 0.25
CA HIS A 177 0.67 -23.74 1.16
C HIS A 177 1.32 -23.03 2.35
N ARG A 178 2.35 -23.64 2.97
CA ARG A 178 3.07 -23.06 4.12
C ARG A 178 3.66 -21.70 3.78
N HIS A 179 4.34 -21.59 2.64
CA HIS A 179 4.92 -20.34 2.14
C HIS A 179 3.90 -19.43 1.42
N LYS A 180 2.61 -19.78 1.41
CA LYS A 180 1.52 -19.03 0.76
C LYS A 180 1.88 -18.63 -0.68
N ILE A 181 2.50 -19.56 -1.40
CA ILE A 181 3.01 -19.33 -2.74
C ILE A 181 1.83 -18.93 -3.64
N ALA A 182 2.01 -17.86 -4.39
CA ALA A 182 1.09 -17.48 -5.46
C ALA A 182 1.91 -17.34 -6.74
N CYS A 183 1.36 -17.81 -7.85
CA CYS A 183 1.94 -17.65 -9.18
C CYS A 183 0.89 -16.98 -10.07
N GLY A 184 1.25 -15.95 -10.81
CA GLY A 184 0.33 -15.31 -11.74
C GLY A 184 0.95 -14.17 -12.53
N ASP A 185 0.09 -13.39 -13.17
CA ASP A 185 0.43 -12.12 -13.80
C ASP A 185 0.39 -10.97 -12.78
N SER A 186 0.70 -9.75 -13.23
CA SER A 186 0.62 -8.57 -12.36
C SER A 186 -0.77 -8.35 -11.75
N ALA A 187 -1.86 -8.70 -12.45
CA ALA A 187 -3.22 -8.54 -11.94
C ALA A 187 -3.49 -9.48 -10.74
N THR A 188 -2.92 -10.68 -10.75
CA THR A 188 -3.03 -11.66 -9.66
C THR A 188 -2.51 -11.11 -8.33
N PHE A 189 -1.51 -10.23 -8.37
CA PHE A 189 -0.90 -9.58 -7.21
C PHE A 189 -1.45 -8.18 -6.91
N GLN A 190 -2.52 -7.75 -7.58
CA GLN A 190 -3.14 -6.47 -7.27
C GLN A 190 -3.66 -6.47 -5.82
N GLY A 191 -3.22 -5.49 -5.04
CA GLY A 191 -3.53 -5.38 -3.60
C GLY A 191 -2.91 -6.47 -2.70
N LYS A 192 -2.12 -7.40 -3.26
CA LYS A 192 -1.39 -8.42 -2.51
C LYS A 192 0.10 -8.08 -2.45
N GLU A 193 0.77 -8.58 -1.42
CA GLU A 193 2.22 -8.45 -1.23
C GLU A 193 2.80 -9.77 -0.73
N ARG A 194 4.12 -9.91 -0.86
CA ARG A 194 4.90 -11.06 -0.39
C ARG A 194 6.22 -10.60 0.18
N ASP A 195 6.80 -11.40 1.07
CA ASP A 195 8.12 -11.09 1.62
C ASP A 195 9.18 -11.20 0.53
N ILE A 196 9.05 -12.24 -0.32
CA ILE A 196 9.93 -12.53 -1.45
C ILE A 196 9.11 -12.59 -2.75
N MET A 197 9.49 -11.82 -3.76
CA MET A 197 8.92 -11.93 -5.11
C MET A 197 9.96 -12.44 -6.13
N PHE A 198 9.50 -13.30 -7.03
CA PHE A 198 10.22 -13.77 -8.21
C PHE A 198 9.56 -13.17 -9.44
N VAL A 199 10.34 -12.48 -10.27
CA VAL A 199 9.89 -11.81 -11.49
C VAL A 199 10.51 -12.54 -12.67
N SER A 200 9.69 -13.23 -13.47
CA SER A 200 10.12 -13.83 -14.75
C SER A 200 9.94 -12.79 -15.86
N MET A 201 11.02 -12.46 -16.58
CA MET A 201 10.99 -11.46 -17.63
C MET A 201 10.36 -11.97 -18.93
N VAL A 202 10.53 -13.25 -19.25
CA VAL A 202 9.94 -13.92 -20.43
C VAL A 202 10.21 -13.15 -21.72
N SER A 203 11.49 -12.86 -21.95
CA SER A 203 11.94 -12.11 -23.13
C SER A 203 12.99 -12.90 -23.89
N SER A 204 12.96 -12.79 -25.22
CA SER A 204 13.99 -13.33 -26.12
C SER A 204 14.64 -12.19 -26.92
N PRO A 205 15.91 -12.34 -27.35
CA PRO A 205 16.54 -11.38 -28.25
C PRO A 205 15.71 -11.21 -29.53
N GLY A 206 15.48 -9.95 -29.95
CA GLY A 206 14.67 -9.63 -31.13
C GLY A 206 13.20 -9.33 -30.86
N ASP A 207 12.72 -9.52 -29.63
CA ASP A 207 11.39 -9.08 -29.21
C ASP A 207 11.21 -7.55 -29.35
N GLY A 208 10.02 -7.12 -29.77
CA GLY A 208 9.64 -5.70 -29.81
C GLY A 208 9.73 -5.03 -28.44
N ALA A 209 9.92 -3.71 -28.41
CA ALA A 209 10.06 -2.96 -27.16
C ALA A 209 8.73 -2.95 -26.38
N LEU A 210 8.79 -3.03 -25.04
CA LEU A 210 7.60 -2.93 -24.19
C LEU A 210 7.49 -1.52 -23.63
N THR A 211 6.64 -0.68 -24.24
CA THR A 211 6.57 0.75 -23.91
C THR A 211 5.17 1.23 -23.53
N SER A 212 4.13 0.46 -23.89
CA SER A 212 2.73 0.81 -23.65
C SER A 212 2.40 1.07 -22.18
N GLN A 213 1.33 1.84 -21.94
CA GLN A 213 0.87 2.14 -20.58
C GLN A 213 0.48 0.87 -19.80
N ILE A 214 -0.02 -0.17 -20.48
CA ILE A 214 -0.36 -1.45 -19.84
C ILE A 214 0.89 -2.09 -19.26
N PHE A 215 2.00 -2.11 -20.01
CA PHE A 215 3.26 -2.63 -19.47
C PHE A 215 3.79 -1.75 -18.35
N GLN A 216 3.65 -0.42 -18.41
CA GLN A 216 4.01 0.44 -17.28
C GLN A 216 3.23 0.05 -16.02
N GLN A 217 1.92 -0.17 -16.12
CA GLN A 217 1.09 -0.60 -15.00
C GLN A 217 1.47 -2.01 -14.50
N ARG A 218 1.70 -2.96 -15.42
CA ARG A 218 2.09 -4.33 -15.07
C ARG A 218 3.44 -4.38 -14.35
N PHE A 219 4.44 -3.65 -14.86
CA PHE A 219 5.77 -3.57 -14.28
C PHE A 219 5.73 -2.84 -12.94
N ASN A 220 5.01 -1.72 -12.85
CA ASN A 220 4.84 -0.99 -11.60
C ASN A 220 4.20 -1.88 -10.53
N VAL A 221 3.16 -2.64 -10.89
CA VAL A 221 2.56 -3.59 -9.96
C VAL A 221 3.59 -4.65 -9.57
N ALA A 222 4.16 -5.41 -10.51
CA ALA A 222 5.10 -6.50 -10.24
C ALA A 222 6.28 -6.07 -9.35
N LEU A 223 6.87 -4.91 -9.64
CA LEU A 223 8.07 -4.40 -8.97
C LEU A 223 7.77 -3.63 -7.66
N SER A 224 6.52 -3.62 -7.21
CA SER A 224 6.08 -3.01 -5.93
C SER A 224 5.37 -3.99 -4.99
N ARG A 225 5.56 -5.31 -5.18
CA ARG A 225 4.93 -6.36 -4.35
C ARG A 225 5.86 -7.02 -3.33
N ALA A 226 7.17 -6.97 -3.53
CA ALA A 226 8.12 -7.53 -2.59
C ALA A 226 8.32 -6.60 -1.40
N ARG A 227 8.22 -7.15 -0.19
CA ARG A 227 8.52 -6.40 1.02
C ARG A 227 10.02 -6.29 1.26
N ASP A 228 10.72 -7.42 1.17
CA ASP A 228 12.11 -7.53 1.62
C ASP A 228 13.08 -8.02 0.53
N ARG A 229 12.66 -8.91 -0.37
CA ARG A 229 13.53 -9.42 -1.44
C ARG A 229 12.82 -9.59 -2.78
N MET A 230 13.52 -9.24 -3.85
CA MET A 230 13.07 -9.44 -5.22
C MET A 230 14.13 -10.12 -6.07
N TYR A 231 13.74 -11.22 -6.71
CA TYR A 231 14.52 -11.90 -7.72
C TYR A 231 14.02 -11.51 -9.11
N LEU A 232 14.93 -11.13 -10.00
CA LEU A 232 14.67 -10.97 -11.42
C LEU A 232 15.32 -12.13 -12.18
N PHE A 233 14.52 -12.91 -12.90
CA PHE A 233 15.00 -13.93 -13.82
C PHE A 233 14.84 -13.43 -15.24
N ARG A 234 15.95 -13.37 -15.98
CA ARG A 234 15.97 -12.84 -17.35
C ARG A 234 16.89 -13.65 -18.25
N SER A 235 16.51 -13.77 -19.51
CA SER A 235 17.33 -14.41 -20.56
C SER A 235 17.81 -13.46 -21.66
N VAL A 236 17.65 -12.15 -21.44
CA VAL A 236 18.16 -11.08 -22.31
C VAL A 236 19.13 -10.20 -21.55
N ALA A 237 20.17 -9.74 -22.24
CA ALA A 237 21.14 -8.78 -21.75
C ALA A 237 20.74 -7.34 -22.11
N GLU A 238 21.37 -6.37 -21.45
CA GLU A 238 21.16 -4.94 -21.71
C GLU A 238 21.44 -4.60 -23.19
N GLU A 239 22.50 -5.16 -23.78
CA GLU A 239 22.88 -4.88 -25.17
C GLU A 239 21.85 -5.36 -26.21
N ASN A 240 20.97 -6.30 -25.83
CA ASN A 240 19.92 -6.79 -26.71
C ASN A 240 18.73 -5.81 -26.81
N LEU A 241 18.58 -4.89 -25.86
CA LEU A 241 17.45 -3.98 -25.74
C LEU A 241 17.86 -2.57 -26.18
N LYS A 242 17.62 -2.25 -27.46
CA LYS A 242 18.11 -1.00 -28.08
C LYS A 242 17.26 0.22 -27.77
N ASN A 243 15.97 0.04 -27.45
CA ASN A 243 15.07 1.17 -27.21
C ASN A 243 15.22 1.67 -25.76
N PRO A 244 15.65 2.92 -25.52
CA PRO A 244 15.82 3.47 -24.18
C PRO A 244 14.52 3.58 -23.37
N GLN A 245 13.36 3.58 -24.04
CA GLN A 245 12.06 3.62 -23.38
C GLN A 245 11.52 2.23 -23.00
N ASP A 246 12.18 1.16 -23.44
CA ASP A 246 11.81 -0.21 -23.10
C ASP A 246 11.88 -0.43 -21.58
N LEU A 247 10.75 -0.85 -21.00
CA LEU A 247 10.66 -1.08 -19.56
C LEU A 247 11.60 -2.20 -19.11
N ARG A 248 11.87 -3.22 -19.94
CA ARG A 248 12.81 -4.30 -19.62
C ARG A 248 14.22 -3.75 -19.41
N LEU A 249 14.66 -2.85 -20.29
CA LEU A 249 15.96 -2.20 -20.18
C LEU A 249 16.04 -1.36 -18.90
N LYS A 250 14.98 -0.61 -18.59
CA LYS A 250 14.90 0.18 -17.35
C LYS A 250 14.97 -0.71 -16.10
N VAL A 251 14.36 -1.89 -16.11
CA VAL A 251 14.44 -2.86 -15.00
C VAL A 251 15.87 -3.38 -14.85
N ILE A 252 16.52 -3.80 -15.93
CA ILE A 252 17.92 -4.29 -15.87
C ILE A 252 18.85 -3.23 -15.29
N ARG A 253 18.72 -1.97 -15.76
CA ARG A 253 19.51 -0.84 -15.24
C ARG A 253 19.22 -0.56 -13.77
N HIS A 254 17.96 -0.67 -13.35
CA HIS A 254 17.58 -0.52 -11.95
C HIS A 254 18.19 -1.60 -11.06
N PHE A 255 18.24 -2.85 -11.49
CA PHE A 255 18.91 -3.90 -10.72
C PHE A 255 20.42 -3.67 -10.67
N LYS A 256 21.03 -3.19 -11.75
CA LYS A 256 22.47 -2.86 -11.80
C LYS A 256 22.86 -1.74 -10.84
N ASP A 257 22.03 -0.70 -10.74
CA ASP A 257 22.24 0.43 -9.84
C ASP A 257 20.89 0.93 -9.31
N PRO A 258 20.37 0.32 -8.22
CA PRO A 258 19.08 0.70 -7.67
C PRO A 258 19.17 2.01 -6.88
N MET A 259 20.40 2.44 -6.53
CA MET A 259 20.69 3.54 -5.61
C MET A 259 21.77 4.50 -6.17
N PRO A 260 21.57 5.07 -7.37
CA PRO A 260 22.60 5.81 -8.13
C PRO A 260 23.17 7.07 -7.44
N LYS A 261 22.54 7.50 -6.34
CA LYS A 261 22.95 8.69 -5.55
C LYS A 261 23.44 8.34 -4.15
N SER A 262 23.26 7.10 -3.70
CA SER A 262 23.59 6.69 -2.32
C SER A 262 25.00 6.09 -2.21
N GLU A 263 25.59 5.59 -3.31
CA GLU A 263 26.95 5.05 -3.30
C GLU A 263 28.03 6.11 -3.02
N GLN A 264 27.76 7.39 -3.26
CA GLN A 264 28.68 8.49 -2.92
C GLN A 264 28.78 8.79 -1.41
N LEU A 265 27.94 8.18 -0.57
CA LEU A 265 27.88 8.45 0.87
C LEU A 265 28.64 7.41 1.72
N LEU A 266 29.29 6.42 1.09
CA LEU A 266 30.10 5.40 1.76
C LEU A 266 31.55 5.87 2.04
N GLY A 267 31.76 7.17 2.27
CA GLY A 267 32.92 7.67 3.02
C GLY A 267 32.73 7.45 4.52
N ASP A 268 33.72 7.75 5.36
CA ASP A 268 33.61 7.59 6.83
C ASP A 268 32.25 8.10 7.31
N LEU A 269 31.38 7.22 7.85
CA LEU A 269 29.99 7.55 8.21
C LEU A 269 29.87 8.82 9.06
N ILE A 270 30.91 9.12 9.85
CA ILE A 270 31.02 10.35 10.63
C ILE A 270 30.88 11.63 9.78
N HIS A 271 31.21 11.59 8.50
CA HIS A 271 31.03 12.69 7.54
C HIS A 271 29.57 12.90 7.14
N LEU A 272 28.70 11.91 7.32
CA LEU A 272 27.26 12.07 7.12
C LEU A 272 26.61 12.87 8.25
N CYS A 273 27.22 12.90 9.44
CA CYS A 273 26.75 13.73 10.55
C CYS A 273 26.81 15.21 10.15
N GLN A 274 25.68 15.90 10.32
CA GLN A 274 25.45 17.27 9.86
C GLN A 274 25.96 18.32 10.86
N SER A 275 26.20 17.93 12.11
CA SER A 275 26.69 18.81 13.16
C SER A 275 27.85 18.21 13.98
N GLY A 276 28.63 19.06 14.65
CA GLY A 276 29.66 18.61 15.60
C GLY A 276 29.07 17.84 16.78
N PHE A 277 27.85 18.20 17.21
CA PHE A 277 27.09 17.50 18.24
C PHE A 277 26.78 16.05 17.81
N GLU A 278 26.26 15.84 16.60
CA GLU A 278 26.03 14.50 16.06
C GLU A 278 27.31 13.67 15.98
N ARG A 279 28.41 14.27 15.51
CA ARG A 279 29.71 13.56 15.40
C ARG A 279 30.22 13.10 16.76
N GLU A 280 30.04 13.92 17.80
CA GLU A 280 30.48 13.60 19.16
C GLU A 280 29.69 12.42 19.73
N VAL A 281 28.36 12.44 19.62
CA VAL A 281 27.49 11.33 20.06
C VAL A 281 27.75 10.06 19.24
N PHE A 282 27.89 10.18 17.91
CA PHE A 282 28.24 9.07 17.03
C PHE A 282 29.56 8.41 17.44
N THR A 283 30.61 9.21 17.65
CA THR A 283 31.94 8.72 18.02
C THR A 283 31.91 8.01 19.37
N HIS A 284 31.16 8.54 20.34
CA HIS A 284 31.03 7.93 21.66
C HIS A 284 30.32 6.57 21.58
N LEU A 285 29.19 6.48 20.87
CA LEU A 285 28.46 5.22 20.68
C LEU A 285 29.28 4.19 19.89
N ALA A 286 29.96 4.61 18.83
CA ALA A 286 30.83 3.75 18.04
C ALA A 286 32.03 3.25 18.87
N GLY A 287 32.62 4.10 19.71
CA GLY A 287 33.69 3.73 20.64
C GLY A 287 33.26 2.75 21.73
N LEU A 288 31.97 2.75 22.10
CA LEU A 288 31.35 1.75 22.96
C LEU A 288 30.97 0.45 22.22
N GLY A 289 31.23 0.37 20.92
CA GLY A 289 30.99 -0.82 20.10
C GLY A 289 29.58 -0.95 19.55
N TYR A 290 28.75 0.09 19.59
CA TYR A 290 27.39 0.05 19.02
C TYR A 290 27.40 0.18 17.49
N CYS A 291 26.46 -0.51 16.82
CA CYS A 291 26.23 -0.37 15.39
C CYS A 291 25.38 0.88 15.09
N VAL A 292 26.05 2.01 14.84
CA VAL A 292 25.40 3.32 14.60
C VAL A 292 25.37 3.67 13.13
N THR A 293 24.19 4.07 12.63
CA THR A 293 24.02 4.60 11.27
C THR A 293 23.53 6.05 11.36
N PRO A 294 24.30 7.04 10.87
CA PRO A 294 23.87 8.43 10.83
C PRO A 294 22.96 8.72 9.64
N GLN A 295 22.11 9.74 9.81
CA GLN A 295 21.26 10.30 8.76
C GLN A 295 20.41 9.25 8.04
N VAL A 296 19.78 8.35 8.82
CA VAL A 296 18.93 7.29 8.26
C VAL A 296 17.67 7.90 7.68
N GLY A 297 17.56 7.85 6.36
CA GLY A 297 16.39 8.30 5.63
C GLY A 297 15.15 7.50 6.00
N VAL A 298 14.14 8.17 6.52
CA VAL A 298 12.79 7.63 6.72
C VAL A 298 11.83 8.53 5.98
N GLY A 299 11.68 8.24 4.70
CA GLY A 299 10.77 8.95 3.83
C GLY A 299 11.29 10.29 3.34
N GLY A 300 10.67 11.40 3.78
CA GLY A 300 11.08 12.77 3.44
C GLY A 300 12.01 13.38 4.48
N TRP A 301 12.39 12.59 5.49
CA TRP A 301 13.12 13.02 6.67
C TRP A 301 14.32 12.11 6.90
N SER A 302 15.31 12.59 7.64
CA SER A 302 16.39 11.76 8.16
C SER A 302 16.31 11.74 9.69
N ILE A 303 16.57 10.57 10.28
CA ILE A 303 16.87 10.43 11.70
C ILE A 303 18.35 10.72 11.86
N ASP A 304 18.73 11.55 12.83
CA ASP A 304 20.13 11.94 13.04
C ASP A 304 21.03 10.73 13.24
N LEU A 305 20.69 9.83 14.16
CA LEU A 305 21.40 8.56 14.37
C LEU A 305 20.41 7.42 14.62
N VAL A 306 20.71 6.21 14.12
CA VAL A 306 20.00 4.98 14.48
C VAL A 306 21.01 3.98 15.03
N VAL A 307 20.71 3.43 16.21
CA VAL A 307 21.47 2.33 16.80
C VAL A 307 20.69 1.05 16.60
N GLU A 308 21.31 0.07 15.96
CA GLU A 308 20.75 -1.28 15.79
C GLU A 308 21.40 -2.25 16.79
N GLY A 309 20.59 -3.14 17.35
CA GLY A 309 21.02 -4.24 18.21
C GLY A 309 20.53 -5.59 17.70
N GLU A 310 20.82 -6.63 18.47
CA GLU A 310 20.34 -7.98 18.18
C GLU A 310 18.81 -8.10 18.31
N ILE A 311 18.25 -9.15 17.67
CA ILE A 311 16.83 -9.52 17.79
C ILE A 311 15.91 -8.31 17.51
N ASP A 312 16.12 -7.68 16.35
CA ASP A 312 15.25 -6.63 15.81
C ASP A 312 15.15 -5.32 16.58
N ARG A 313 16.02 -5.12 17.56
CA ARG A 313 15.97 -3.92 18.38
C ARG A 313 16.69 -2.79 17.69
N ARG A 314 16.07 -1.62 17.70
CA ARG A 314 16.67 -0.38 17.23
C ARG A 314 16.17 0.81 18.02
N LEU A 315 17.00 1.83 18.13
CA LEU A 315 16.67 3.10 18.74
C LEU A 315 16.97 4.21 17.72
N ALA A 316 15.97 5.04 17.43
CA ALA A 316 16.17 6.30 16.73
C ALA A 316 16.65 7.35 17.75
N ILE A 317 17.66 8.12 17.38
CA ILE A 317 18.25 9.17 18.20
C ILE A 317 18.11 10.48 17.43
N GLU A 318 17.46 11.46 18.05
CA GLU A 318 17.31 12.82 17.53
C GLU A 318 18.14 13.78 18.39
N LEU A 319 18.99 14.56 17.73
CA LEU A 319 19.98 15.45 18.31
C LEU A 319 19.65 16.89 17.92
N ASP A 320 18.63 17.43 18.60
CA ASP A 320 18.05 18.74 18.26
C ASP A 320 19.06 19.88 18.52
N GLY A 321 19.52 20.50 17.44
CA GLY A 321 20.36 21.69 17.49
C GLY A 321 19.56 22.96 17.76
N ASP A 322 19.98 23.77 18.74
CA ASP A 322 19.25 24.97 19.19
C ASP A 322 19.02 26.03 18.08
N LYS A 323 19.76 25.97 16.95
CA LYS A 323 19.61 26.88 15.79
C LYS A 323 18.51 26.47 14.80
N TRP A 324 18.09 25.21 14.77
CA TRP A 324 17.28 24.66 13.68
C TRP A 324 15.84 24.30 14.11
N HIS A 325 15.57 24.19 15.41
CA HIS A 325 14.27 23.83 16.00
C HIS A 325 13.62 25.00 16.76
N LEU A 326 13.24 26.06 16.02
CA LEU A 326 12.47 27.16 16.59
C LEU A 326 11.07 26.69 17.05
N PRO A 327 10.42 27.37 18.01
CA PRO A 327 9.10 26.99 18.55
C PRO A 327 8.01 26.82 17.47
N GLU A 328 8.16 27.51 16.35
CA GLU A 328 7.24 27.46 15.19
C GLU A 328 7.31 26.13 14.42
N LYS A 329 8.48 25.46 14.40
CA LYS A 329 8.70 24.16 13.73
C LYS A 329 8.42 22.95 14.63
N TRP A 330 8.31 23.18 15.95
CA TRP A 330 8.09 22.14 16.94
C TRP A 330 6.86 21.27 16.67
N LEU A 331 5.76 21.89 16.18
CA LEU A 331 4.53 21.15 15.90
C LEU A 331 4.70 20.17 14.72
N GLU A 332 5.48 20.56 13.71
CA GLU A 332 5.81 19.73 12.56
C GLU A 332 6.76 18.61 12.97
N ASP A 333 7.81 18.91 13.74
CA ASP A 333 8.76 17.92 14.27
C ASP A 333 8.07 16.88 15.17
N MET A 334 7.14 17.30 16.03
CA MET A 334 6.37 16.37 16.87
C MET A 334 5.36 15.55 16.06
N SER A 335 4.80 16.10 14.98
CA SER A 335 3.92 15.36 14.08
C SER A 335 4.70 14.30 13.29
N ARG A 336 5.93 14.63 12.86
CA ARG A 336 6.90 13.71 12.25
C ARG A 336 7.21 12.55 13.19
N GLN A 337 7.66 12.85 14.41
CA GLN A 337 8.01 11.82 15.39
C GLN A 337 6.82 10.89 15.65
N ARG A 338 5.61 11.44 15.85
CA ARG A 338 4.39 10.62 16.05
C ARG A 338 4.06 9.74 14.85
N ALA A 339 4.33 10.19 13.63
CA ALA A 339 4.16 9.34 12.46
C ALA A 339 5.12 8.14 12.54
N MET A 340 6.39 8.39 12.84
CA MET A 340 7.43 7.35 12.93
C MET A 340 7.20 6.40 14.12
N GLU A 341 6.74 6.90 15.27
CA GLU A 341 6.39 6.07 16.43
C GLU A 341 5.22 5.12 16.12
N ARG A 342 4.23 5.56 15.33
CA ARG A 342 3.17 4.66 14.83
C ARG A 342 3.70 3.55 13.92
N MET A 343 4.86 3.76 13.29
CA MET A 343 5.56 2.76 12.48
C MET A 343 6.46 1.84 13.33
N GLY A 344 6.40 1.97 14.66
CA GLY A 344 7.16 1.16 15.61
C GLY A 344 8.55 1.70 15.93
N TRP A 345 8.88 2.93 15.51
CA TRP A 345 10.10 3.59 15.97
C TRP A 345 10.00 3.98 17.43
N ARG A 346 11.11 3.84 18.14
CA ARG A 346 11.31 4.41 19.48
C ARG A 346 12.38 5.46 19.37
N PHE A 347 12.12 6.61 19.99
CA PHE A 347 13.02 7.74 19.96
C PHE A 347 13.65 7.97 21.32
N TRP A 348 14.94 8.25 21.31
CA TRP A 348 15.63 8.98 22.35
C TRP A 348 15.99 10.35 21.78
N ARG A 349 15.76 11.43 22.53
CA ARG A 349 15.96 12.79 22.05
C ARG A 349 16.79 13.57 23.04
N CYS A 350 17.78 14.30 22.52
CA CYS A 350 18.61 15.18 23.33
C CYS A 350 18.84 16.52 22.65
N TRP A 351 18.61 17.59 23.42
CA TRP A 351 18.89 18.94 22.99
C TRP A 351 20.39 19.22 23.09
N ALA A 352 20.93 19.93 22.10
CA ALA A 352 22.34 20.34 22.09
C ALA A 352 22.71 21.10 23.38
N SER A 353 21.87 22.04 23.81
CA SER A 353 22.05 22.78 25.07
C SER A 353 22.10 21.89 26.33
N SER A 354 21.35 20.78 26.34
CA SER A 354 21.38 19.83 27.45
C SER A 354 22.65 18.99 27.41
N PHE A 355 23.03 18.52 26.21
CA PHE A 355 24.25 17.76 25.99
C PHE A 355 25.50 18.57 26.35
N PHE A 356 25.67 19.78 25.84
CA PHE A 356 26.87 20.58 26.13
C PHE A 356 26.99 21.01 27.60
N ARG A 357 25.87 21.03 28.35
CA ARG A 357 25.88 21.32 29.78
C ARG A 357 26.30 20.11 30.61
N ASP A 358 25.86 18.91 30.23
CA ASP A 358 26.22 17.65 30.91
C ASP A 358 26.30 16.49 29.89
N PRO A 359 27.42 16.37 29.15
CA PRO A 359 27.58 15.33 28.15
C PRO A 359 27.56 13.94 28.78
N SER A 360 28.19 13.78 29.94
CA SER A 360 28.26 12.52 30.68
C SER A 360 26.88 12.02 31.11
N GLY A 361 26.04 12.87 31.67
CA GLY A 361 24.69 12.51 32.09
C GLY A 361 23.80 12.14 30.90
N CYS A 362 23.89 12.90 29.80
CA CYS A 362 23.13 12.61 28.59
C CYS A 362 23.56 11.27 27.96
N MET A 363 24.86 10.98 27.88
CA MET A 363 25.36 9.70 27.39
C MET A 363 24.99 8.54 28.32
N ALA A 364 25.01 8.74 29.63
CA ALA A 364 24.58 7.72 30.59
C ALA A 364 23.09 7.38 30.44
N ASP A 365 22.23 8.38 30.24
CA ASP A 365 20.81 8.20 29.97
C ASP A 365 20.56 7.47 28.63
N LEU A 366 21.29 7.84 27.58
CA LEU A 366 21.23 7.15 26.28
C LEU A 366 21.64 5.68 26.39
N VAL A 367 22.77 5.40 27.03
CA VAL A 367 23.25 4.02 27.23
C VAL A 367 22.31 3.22 28.12
N SER A 368 21.74 3.84 29.16
CA SER A 368 20.69 3.22 29.99
C SER A 368 19.45 2.89 29.15
N THR A 369 19.04 3.79 28.26
CA THR A 369 17.91 3.56 27.33
C THR A 369 18.19 2.38 26.40
N LEU A 370 19.38 2.33 25.79
CA LEU A 370 19.81 1.20 24.96
C LEU A 370 19.80 -0.11 25.75
N THR A 371 20.34 -0.11 26.97
CA THR A 371 20.39 -1.27 27.86
C THR A 371 18.99 -1.75 28.27
N ASN A 372 18.09 -0.84 28.63
CA ASN A 372 16.69 -1.16 28.96
C ASN A 372 15.93 -1.73 27.76
N MET A 373 16.29 -1.26 26.55
CA MET A 373 15.80 -1.82 25.30
C MET A 373 16.52 -3.10 24.90
N ARG A 374 17.56 -3.50 25.64
CA ARG A 374 18.43 -4.66 25.41
C ARG A 374 19.10 -4.60 24.02
N ILE A 375 19.53 -3.40 23.63
CA ILE A 375 20.40 -3.15 22.49
C ILE A 375 21.83 -3.22 23.05
N GLU A 376 22.59 -4.22 22.62
CA GLU A 376 23.97 -4.49 23.06
C GLU A 376 24.96 -4.07 21.96
N PRO A 377 26.23 -3.79 22.30
CA PRO A 377 27.30 -3.54 21.32
C PRO A 377 27.49 -4.69 20.33
N MET A 378 27.69 -4.39 19.05
CA MET A 378 27.92 -5.35 17.95
C MET A 378 28.94 -4.79 16.94
N PRO A 379 29.97 -5.57 16.55
CA PRO A 379 30.93 -5.16 15.52
C PRO A 379 30.29 -4.96 14.14
N ARG A 380 30.70 -3.89 13.44
CA ARG A 380 30.13 -3.47 12.14
C ARG A 380 30.63 -4.27 10.94
N GLU A 381 31.74 -5.00 11.07
CA GLU A 381 32.44 -5.74 10.00
C GLU A 381 31.58 -6.83 9.31
N ALA A 382 30.37 -7.11 9.82
CA ALA A 382 29.42 -8.04 9.21
C ALA A 382 28.53 -7.44 8.10
N ARG A 383 28.72 -6.17 7.68
CA ARG A 383 27.74 -5.44 6.86
C ARG A 383 28.34 -4.53 5.79
N GLU A 384 28.64 -5.09 4.63
CA GLU A 384 28.67 -4.31 3.38
C GLU A 384 27.23 -4.18 2.85
N ASN A 385 26.77 -2.95 2.61
CA ASN A 385 25.44 -2.67 2.05
C ASN A 385 25.44 -3.00 0.54
N ILE A 386 25.49 -4.28 0.20
CA ILE A 386 25.27 -4.75 -1.16
C ILE A 386 23.76 -4.65 -1.41
N ASN A 387 23.34 -3.72 -2.28
CA ASN A 387 21.92 -3.56 -2.64
C ASN A 387 21.45 -4.60 -3.66
N THR A 388 22.38 -5.08 -4.51
CA THR A 388 22.09 -6.07 -5.54
C THR A 388 23.17 -7.14 -5.61
N GLU A 389 22.75 -8.39 -5.74
CA GLU A 389 23.60 -9.49 -6.22
C GLU A 389 23.30 -9.78 -7.69
N HIS A 390 24.33 -9.96 -8.51
CA HIS A 390 24.22 -10.40 -9.90
C HIS A 390 24.74 -11.82 -10.06
N ARG A 391 23.94 -12.69 -10.65
CA ARG A 391 24.29 -14.09 -10.96
C ARG A 391 24.15 -14.32 -12.46
N THR A 392 25.14 -14.94 -13.07
CA THR A 392 25.02 -15.53 -14.40
C THR A 392 25.05 -17.03 -14.23
N VAL A 393 24.01 -17.71 -14.71
CA VAL A 393 23.91 -19.17 -14.66
C VAL A 393 24.11 -19.69 -16.07
N GLU A 394 25.26 -20.30 -16.32
CA GLU A 394 25.57 -20.96 -17.58
C GLU A 394 24.83 -22.30 -17.71
N ALA A 395 24.71 -22.81 -18.93
CA ALA A 395 24.03 -24.09 -19.16
C ALA A 395 24.83 -25.23 -18.52
N ASP A 396 24.15 -26.09 -17.77
CA ASP A 396 24.74 -27.31 -17.24
C ASP A 396 24.80 -28.35 -18.37
N GLU A 397 25.99 -28.68 -18.88
CA GLU A 397 26.17 -29.67 -19.96
C GLU A 397 25.62 -31.06 -19.58
N SER A 398 25.40 -31.34 -18.29
CA SER A 398 24.85 -32.60 -17.79
C SER A 398 23.32 -32.69 -17.85
N ARG A 399 22.61 -31.56 -17.96
CA ARG A 399 21.17 -31.52 -18.28
C ARG A 399 21.03 -31.49 -19.79
N SER A 400 21.17 -32.66 -20.42
CA SER A 400 20.73 -32.85 -21.80
C SER A 400 19.29 -32.35 -21.91
N PRO A 401 18.91 -31.52 -22.91
CA PRO A 401 17.51 -31.25 -23.13
C PRO A 401 16.89 -32.58 -23.55
N ASP A 402 16.26 -33.27 -22.59
CA ASP A 402 15.37 -34.38 -22.90
C ASP A 402 14.43 -33.87 -24.00
N SER A 403 14.44 -34.62 -25.10
CA SER A 403 13.76 -34.35 -26.35
C SER A 403 12.50 -33.52 -26.14
N GLU A 404 12.46 -32.32 -26.73
CA GLU A 404 11.29 -31.45 -26.72
C GLU A 404 10.03 -32.31 -26.82
N PRO A 405 9.15 -32.33 -25.80
CA PRO A 405 7.78 -32.72 -26.05
C PRO A 405 7.28 -31.66 -27.02
N GLN A 406 7.17 -32.01 -28.31
CA GLN A 406 6.51 -31.18 -29.31
C GLN A 406 5.08 -30.96 -28.84
N SER A 407 4.91 -29.91 -28.05
CA SER A 407 3.62 -29.52 -27.53
C SER A 407 2.88 -28.90 -28.71
N THR A 408 1.96 -29.66 -29.29
CA THR A 408 1.23 -29.29 -30.52
C THR A 408 0.24 -28.14 -30.35
N LEU A 409 -0.03 -27.71 -29.11
CA LEU A 409 -0.88 -26.55 -28.87
C LEU A 409 -0.04 -25.27 -29.00
N THR A 410 -0.23 -24.50 -30.07
CA THR A 410 0.28 -23.13 -30.19
C THR A 410 -0.56 -22.19 -29.32
N GLU A 411 0.02 -21.08 -28.85
CA GLU A 411 -0.80 -19.97 -28.32
C GLU A 411 -1.84 -19.58 -29.37
N PRO A 412 -3.08 -19.21 -28.97
CA PRO A 412 -4.06 -18.72 -29.91
C PRO A 412 -3.53 -17.42 -30.52
N VAL A 413 -3.09 -17.49 -31.77
CA VAL A 413 -2.80 -16.31 -32.60
C VAL A 413 -4.09 -15.81 -33.24
N ILE A 414 -4.15 -14.57 -33.67
CA ILE A 414 -5.35 -14.02 -34.31
C ILE A 414 -5.50 -14.60 -35.72
N ASP A 415 -6.64 -15.24 -35.98
CA ASP A 415 -7.09 -15.72 -37.28
C ASP A 415 -8.30 -14.91 -37.80
N ILE A 416 -8.66 -15.15 -39.06
CA ILE A 416 -9.87 -14.57 -39.64
C ILE A 416 -11.11 -15.11 -38.91
N GLY A 417 -11.98 -14.20 -38.48
CA GLY A 417 -13.22 -14.49 -37.76
C GLY A 417 -13.11 -14.28 -36.25
N ASP A 418 -11.88 -14.14 -35.73
CA ASP A 418 -11.64 -13.96 -34.31
C ASP A 418 -12.03 -12.56 -33.82
N ARG A 419 -12.47 -12.51 -32.56
CA ARG A 419 -12.67 -11.26 -31.82
C ARG A 419 -11.42 -10.97 -31.00
N VAL A 420 -10.88 -9.77 -31.17
CA VAL A 420 -9.64 -9.33 -30.54
C VAL A 420 -9.97 -8.13 -29.67
N MET A 421 -9.55 -8.16 -28.41
CA MET A 421 -9.59 -6.98 -27.57
C MET A 421 -8.21 -6.33 -27.57
N VAL A 422 -8.17 -5.04 -27.89
CA VAL A 422 -6.94 -4.24 -27.86
C VAL A 422 -7.09 -3.09 -26.88
N SER A 423 -5.95 -2.57 -26.42
CA SER A 423 -5.89 -1.32 -25.67
C SER A 423 -4.92 -0.37 -26.34
N TYR A 424 -5.39 0.83 -26.64
CA TYR A 424 -4.61 1.87 -27.29
C TYR A 424 -3.63 2.55 -26.33
N ASP A 425 -2.54 3.03 -26.92
CA ASP A 425 -1.50 3.79 -26.22
C ASP A 425 -1.81 5.29 -26.14
N ASP A 426 -2.72 5.80 -26.99
CA ASP A 426 -3.11 7.21 -26.97
C ASP A 426 -4.54 7.43 -27.50
N PRO A 427 -5.52 7.91 -26.70
CA PRO A 427 -5.40 8.09 -25.25
C PRO A 427 -5.15 6.75 -24.56
N PRO A 428 -4.26 6.73 -23.56
CA PRO A 428 -3.72 5.51 -23.01
C PRO A 428 -4.79 4.76 -22.18
N GLY A 429 -4.85 3.44 -22.35
CA GLY A 429 -5.78 2.56 -21.62
C GLY A 429 -7.19 2.48 -22.22
N GLN A 430 -7.45 3.17 -23.34
CA GLN A 430 -8.71 3.02 -24.08
C GLN A 430 -8.77 1.63 -24.72
N GLN A 431 -9.79 0.83 -24.38
CA GLN A 431 -9.99 -0.51 -24.93
C GLN A 431 -10.99 -0.51 -26.10
N ALA A 432 -10.81 -1.41 -27.05
CA ALA A 432 -11.75 -1.65 -28.15
C ALA A 432 -11.80 -3.13 -28.53
N GLY A 433 -12.98 -3.57 -28.96
CA GLY A 433 -13.14 -4.84 -29.65
C GLY A 433 -12.86 -4.67 -31.14
N LEU A 434 -12.19 -5.64 -31.73
CA LEU A 434 -11.90 -5.68 -33.16
C LEU A 434 -12.25 -7.06 -33.70
N ILE A 435 -12.68 -7.11 -34.96
CA ILE A 435 -12.90 -8.37 -35.69
C ILE A 435 -12.08 -8.32 -36.95
N VAL A 436 -11.24 -9.34 -37.16
CA VAL A 436 -10.56 -9.54 -38.44
C VAL A 436 -11.47 -10.35 -39.34
N ALA A 437 -12.07 -9.73 -40.36
CA ALA A 437 -12.97 -10.39 -41.30
C ALA A 437 -12.27 -10.71 -42.63
N ALA A 438 -12.71 -11.75 -43.34
CA ALA A 438 -12.16 -12.10 -44.64
C ALA A 438 -12.34 -10.97 -45.67
N GLU A 439 -13.56 -10.42 -45.72
CA GLU A 439 -13.94 -9.43 -46.75
C GLU A 439 -14.57 -8.15 -46.20
N GLN A 440 -15.33 -8.24 -45.10
CA GLN A 440 -15.98 -7.07 -44.51
C GLN A 440 -14.96 -6.05 -43.98
N HIS A 441 -15.26 -4.76 -44.21
CA HIS A 441 -14.51 -3.64 -43.68
C HIS A 441 -15.49 -2.56 -43.21
N ASP A 442 -15.65 -2.45 -41.91
CA ASP A 442 -16.40 -1.38 -41.27
C ASP A 442 -15.66 -0.93 -40.00
N PRO A 443 -14.68 -0.01 -40.13
CA PRO A 443 -13.91 0.50 -39.01
C PRO A 443 -14.74 1.18 -37.93
N ALA A 444 -15.94 1.69 -38.27
CA ALA A 444 -16.79 2.41 -37.31
C ALA A 444 -17.35 1.49 -36.21
N ILE A 445 -17.45 0.19 -36.50
CA ILE A 445 -17.88 -0.85 -35.56
C ILE A 445 -16.78 -1.88 -35.28
N GLY A 446 -15.51 -1.55 -35.59
CA GLY A 446 -14.35 -2.39 -35.26
C GLY A 446 -14.10 -3.57 -36.21
N ILE A 447 -14.71 -3.62 -37.40
CA ILE A 447 -14.52 -4.71 -38.35
C ILE A 447 -13.46 -4.33 -39.40
N PHE A 448 -12.37 -5.09 -39.45
CA PHE A 448 -11.25 -4.86 -40.36
C PHE A 448 -11.08 -6.03 -41.32
N ARG A 449 -10.99 -5.72 -42.62
CA ARG A 449 -10.69 -6.74 -43.63
C ARG A 449 -9.26 -7.24 -43.45
N SER A 450 -9.03 -8.54 -43.61
CA SER A 450 -7.72 -9.18 -43.51
C SER A 450 -6.64 -8.51 -44.37
N SER A 451 -7.01 -7.96 -45.53
CA SER A 451 -6.10 -7.26 -46.44
C SER A 451 -5.84 -5.79 -46.08
N SER A 452 -6.61 -5.20 -45.16
CA SER A 452 -6.40 -3.82 -44.69
C SER A 452 -5.12 -3.71 -43.86
N PRO A 453 -4.50 -2.52 -43.71
CA PRO A 453 -3.31 -2.34 -42.88
C PRO A 453 -3.48 -2.86 -41.45
N THR A 454 -4.62 -2.56 -40.82
CA THR A 454 -4.98 -3.07 -39.48
C THR A 454 -5.17 -4.59 -39.47
N GLY A 455 -5.89 -5.14 -40.46
CA GLY A 455 -6.08 -6.59 -40.57
C GLY A 455 -4.75 -7.33 -40.68
N LYS A 456 -3.84 -6.83 -41.52
CA LYS A 456 -2.47 -7.36 -41.66
C LYS A 456 -1.64 -7.21 -40.39
N SER A 457 -1.80 -6.11 -39.66
CA SER A 457 -1.08 -5.90 -38.40
C SER A 457 -1.56 -6.82 -37.28
N LEU A 458 -2.83 -7.27 -37.32
CA LEU A 458 -3.42 -8.14 -36.30
C LEU A 458 -3.19 -9.63 -36.58
N LEU A 459 -3.29 -10.06 -37.84
CA LEU A 459 -3.20 -11.47 -38.20
C LEU A 459 -1.88 -12.11 -37.74
N GLY A 460 -1.98 -13.28 -37.12
CA GLY A 460 -0.83 -14.03 -36.62
C GLY A 460 -0.21 -13.48 -35.33
N LYS A 461 -0.75 -12.40 -34.74
CA LYS A 461 -0.31 -11.86 -33.45
C LYS A 461 -0.97 -12.56 -32.28
N ALA A 462 -0.29 -12.59 -31.14
CA ALA A 462 -0.76 -13.20 -29.91
C ALA A 462 -1.10 -12.14 -28.84
N ILE A 463 -1.71 -12.58 -27.73
CA ILE A 463 -1.94 -11.73 -26.54
C ILE A 463 -0.61 -11.14 -26.07
N ASP A 464 -0.58 -9.88 -25.63
CA ASP A 464 0.60 -9.08 -25.25
C ASP A 464 1.48 -8.58 -26.41
N ASP A 465 1.15 -8.87 -27.68
CA ASP A 465 1.87 -8.24 -28.80
C ASP A 465 1.41 -6.79 -29.02
N GLU A 466 2.36 -5.88 -29.27
CA GLU A 466 2.10 -4.52 -29.74
C GLU A 466 1.79 -4.53 -31.26
N VAL A 467 0.75 -3.81 -31.66
CA VAL A 467 0.20 -3.75 -33.03
C VAL A 467 -0.14 -2.32 -33.41
N THR A 468 -0.17 -2.04 -34.71
CA THR A 468 -0.59 -0.74 -35.25
C THR A 468 -2.00 -0.86 -35.83
N ILE A 469 -2.90 -0.02 -35.33
CA ILE A 469 -4.28 0.08 -35.80
C ILE A 469 -4.40 1.35 -36.66
N SER A 470 -4.70 1.17 -37.95
CA SER A 470 -4.85 2.25 -38.93
C SER A 470 -6.31 2.39 -39.38
N VAL A 471 -6.86 3.60 -39.30
CA VAL A 471 -8.21 3.96 -39.78
C VAL A 471 -8.09 5.27 -40.58
N GLY A 472 -8.25 5.18 -41.90
CA GLY A 472 -7.96 6.31 -42.79
C GLY A 472 -6.49 6.73 -42.68
N ASP A 473 -6.24 8.02 -42.50
CA ASP A 473 -4.89 8.57 -42.31
C ASP A 473 -4.38 8.51 -40.86
N GLN A 474 -5.21 8.05 -39.92
CA GLN A 474 -4.83 7.94 -38.52
C GLN A 474 -4.27 6.55 -38.22
N SER A 475 -3.12 6.50 -37.56
CA SER A 475 -2.53 5.25 -37.07
C SER A 475 -2.23 5.39 -35.58
N ARG A 476 -2.61 4.37 -34.80
CA ARG A 476 -2.44 4.33 -33.34
C ARG A 476 -1.81 3.01 -32.95
N SER A 477 -0.89 3.04 -31.99
CA SER A 477 -0.33 1.85 -31.38
C SER A 477 -1.30 1.28 -30.34
N ALA A 478 -1.36 -0.05 -30.23
CA ALA A 478 -2.19 -0.77 -29.29
C ALA A 478 -1.56 -2.09 -28.87
N THR A 479 -1.91 -2.59 -27.68
CA THR A 479 -1.52 -3.92 -27.19
C THR A 479 -2.71 -4.88 -27.22
N ILE A 480 -2.50 -6.12 -27.65
CA ILE A 480 -3.55 -7.16 -27.64
C ILE A 480 -3.74 -7.67 -26.20
N LEU A 481 -4.97 -7.61 -25.70
CA LEU A 481 -5.33 -8.01 -24.35
C LEU A 481 -5.98 -9.40 -24.28
N ALA A 482 -6.78 -9.75 -25.29
CA ALA A 482 -7.50 -11.02 -25.32
C ALA A 482 -7.89 -11.41 -26.76
N ILE A 483 -8.01 -12.71 -27.00
CA ILE A 483 -8.45 -13.29 -28.27
C ILE A 483 -9.58 -14.29 -27.98
N ASP A 484 -10.73 -14.10 -28.60
CA ASP A 484 -11.88 -15.00 -28.58
C ASP A 484 -11.98 -15.73 -29.92
N LYS A 485 -11.64 -17.02 -29.90
CA LYS A 485 -11.68 -17.93 -31.03
C LYS A 485 -13.12 -18.30 -31.31
N ARG A 486 -13.70 -17.80 -32.41
CA ARG A 486 -15.02 -18.25 -32.84
C ARG A 486 -14.90 -19.59 -33.56
N GLU A 487 -15.74 -20.55 -33.19
CA GLU A 487 -15.94 -21.73 -34.03
C GLU A 487 -16.47 -21.27 -35.41
N PRO A 488 -15.92 -21.77 -36.53
CA PRO A 488 -16.49 -21.50 -37.84
C PRO A 488 -17.93 -22.03 -37.85
N ALA A 489 -18.88 -21.15 -38.20
CA ALA A 489 -20.29 -21.49 -38.24
C ALA A 489 -20.50 -22.78 -39.05
N ARG A 490 -20.94 -23.86 -38.39
CA ARG A 490 -21.43 -25.05 -39.08
C ARG A 490 -22.64 -24.61 -39.90
N VAL A 491 -22.48 -24.64 -41.22
CA VAL A 491 -23.59 -24.46 -42.16
C VAL A 491 -24.49 -25.69 -42.00
N ASN A 492 -25.51 -25.60 -41.14
CA ASN A 492 -26.59 -26.57 -41.15
C ASN A 492 -27.47 -26.30 -42.37
N THR A 493 -27.16 -26.98 -43.48
CA THR A 493 -28.10 -27.18 -44.58
C THR A 493 -29.13 -28.21 -44.15
N GLU A 494 -30.14 -27.80 -43.38
CA GLU A 494 -31.38 -28.58 -43.25
C GLU A 494 -32.53 -27.65 -42.90
N THR A 495 -33.38 -27.42 -43.91
CA THR A 495 -34.62 -26.66 -43.86
C THR A 495 -35.67 -27.44 -43.05
N PRO A 496 -36.33 -26.88 -42.03
CA PRO A 496 -37.58 -27.43 -41.54
C PRO A 496 -38.75 -26.74 -42.22
N LEU A 497 -39.59 -27.56 -42.85
CA LEU A 497 -40.89 -27.20 -43.39
C LEU A 497 -41.81 -26.62 -42.30
N VAL A 498 -42.53 -25.57 -42.70
CA VAL A 498 -43.69 -25.02 -42.00
C VAL A 498 -44.84 -26.02 -42.02
N SER A 499 -45.50 -26.23 -40.88
CA SER A 499 -46.92 -26.62 -40.86
C SER A 499 -47.67 -25.91 -39.74
N ASP A 500 -48.96 -25.71 -40.00
CA ASP A 500 -49.83 -24.62 -39.62
C ASP A 500 -50.34 -24.55 -38.16
N ARG A 501 -50.70 -23.31 -37.80
CA ARG A 501 -51.84 -22.86 -36.97
C ARG A 501 -52.01 -23.36 -35.53
N THR A 502 -51.89 -22.44 -34.57
CA THR A 502 -53.00 -22.19 -33.62
C THR A 502 -52.96 -20.79 -33.00
N VAL A 503 -54.03 -20.06 -33.28
CA VAL A 503 -54.74 -18.96 -32.61
C VAL A 503 -54.13 -18.32 -31.34
N VAL A 504 -54.00 -17.01 -31.41
CA VAL A 504 -53.78 -16.05 -30.31
C VAL A 504 -55.02 -15.96 -29.42
N HIS A 505 -54.85 -16.12 -28.10
CA HIS A 505 -55.66 -15.42 -27.11
C HIS A 505 -54.81 -15.03 -25.89
N SER A 506 -54.94 -13.76 -25.54
CA SER A 506 -54.41 -13.04 -24.38
C SER A 506 -55.11 -13.45 -23.09
N ASP A 507 -54.38 -13.59 -21.97
CA ASP A 507 -54.75 -13.05 -20.65
C ASP A 507 -53.67 -13.28 -19.55
N PRO A 508 -53.72 -12.55 -18.42
CA PRO A 508 -52.54 -12.03 -17.72
C PRO A 508 -52.01 -12.88 -16.56
N LEU A 509 -50.78 -12.54 -16.17
CA LEU A 509 -49.99 -13.05 -15.03
C LEU A 509 -50.77 -13.14 -13.70
N PRO A 510 -50.55 -14.21 -12.92
CA PRO A 510 -50.73 -14.15 -11.48
C PRO A 510 -49.38 -14.14 -10.74
N GLU A 511 -49.27 -13.22 -9.79
CA GLU A 511 -48.22 -13.14 -8.78
C GLU A 511 -48.07 -14.47 -8.01
N ARG A 512 -46.83 -14.95 -7.83
CA ARG A 512 -46.51 -16.02 -6.88
C ARG A 512 -45.47 -15.56 -5.87
N VAL A 513 -46.01 -15.35 -4.67
CA VAL A 513 -45.37 -15.27 -3.36
C VAL A 513 -44.43 -16.47 -3.16
N THR A 514 -43.15 -16.21 -2.91
CA THR A 514 -42.20 -17.21 -2.40
C THR A 514 -42.19 -17.21 -0.88
N ARG A 515 -42.60 -18.34 -0.29
CA ARG A 515 -42.42 -18.68 1.13
C ARG A 515 -40.97 -19.12 1.37
N THR A 516 -40.25 -18.43 2.23
CA THR A 516 -39.00 -18.90 2.86
C THR A 516 -39.31 -19.64 4.16
N THR A 517 -38.74 -20.83 4.32
CA THR A 517 -38.79 -21.64 5.53
C THR A 517 -37.46 -21.50 6.29
N SER A 518 -37.51 -20.91 7.49
CA SER A 518 -36.54 -21.17 8.57
C SER A 518 -37.17 -20.80 9.92
N ALA A 519 -37.18 -21.77 10.84
CA ALA A 519 -37.73 -21.72 12.20
C ALA A 519 -36.66 -21.22 13.22
N PRO A 520 -36.98 -20.97 14.50
CA PRO A 520 -36.62 -19.72 15.17
C PRO A 520 -35.54 -19.86 16.26
N LEU A 521 -34.80 -18.77 16.50
CA LEU A 521 -34.00 -18.57 17.70
C LEU A 521 -34.34 -17.21 18.33
N GLY A 522 -34.85 -17.29 19.57
CA GLY A 522 -34.65 -16.35 20.67
C GLY A 522 -34.88 -14.86 20.44
N THR A 523 -35.99 -14.34 20.95
CA THR A 523 -36.27 -12.92 21.16
C THR A 523 -35.20 -12.23 22.02
N LEU A 524 -34.46 -11.29 21.43
CA LEU A 524 -33.77 -10.22 22.16
C LEU A 524 -34.35 -8.87 21.71
N LYS A 525 -34.77 -8.07 22.71
CA LYS A 525 -35.37 -6.73 22.53
C LYS A 525 -34.41 -5.78 21.78
N PRO A 526 -34.92 -4.83 20.98
CA PRO A 526 -34.08 -3.83 20.34
C PRO A 526 -33.53 -2.86 21.38
N VAL A 527 -32.22 -2.88 21.57
CA VAL A 527 -31.48 -1.83 22.28
C VAL A 527 -31.38 -0.62 21.35
N HIS A 528 -31.82 0.54 21.84
CA HIS A 528 -31.68 1.83 21.16
C HIS A 528 -30.21 2.08 20.77
N PRO A 529 -29.91 2.69 19.61
CA PRO A 529 -28.54 3.10 19.31
C PRO A 529 -28.11 4.20 20.29
N GLU A 530 -27.06 3.92 21.06
CA GLU A 530 -26.33 4.93 21.82
C GLU A 530 -25.81 6.00 20.85
N PRO A 531 -25.80 7.29 21.24
CA PRO A 531 -25.33 8.36 20.37
C PRO A 531 -23.82 8.25 20.15
N GLU A 532 -23.41 8.13 18.88
CA GLU A 532 -22.00 8.18 18.45
C GLU A 532 -21.30 9.45 18.98
N MET A 533 -20.21 9.27 19.73
CA MET A 533 -19.36 10.38 20.17
C MET A 533 -18.49 10.90 19.01
N PRO A 534 -18.34 12.23 18.84
CA PRO A 534 -17.51 12.81 17.79
C PRO A 534 -16.01 12.53 18.00
N ARG A 535 -15.39 11.91 16.99
CA ARG A 535 -13.93 11.87 16.81
C ARG A 535 -13.42 13.28 16.47
N THR A 536 -13.11 14.06 17.50
CA THR A 536 -12.15 15.20 17.51
C THR A 536 -12.15 15.82 18.91
N LEU A 537 -11.32 15.31 19.82
CA LEU A 537 -11.00 16.01 21.07
C LEU A 537 -9.75 16.87 20.84
N ASN A 538 -9.99 18.14 20.51
CA ASN A 538 -8.99 19.19 20.34
C ASN A 538 -8.27 19.49 21.67
N GLN A 539 -6.93 19.59 21.61
CA GLN A 539 -6.02 20.50 22.34
C GLN A 539 -5.87 20.42 23.89
N ASN A 540 -4.60 20.51 24.31
CA ASN A 540 -4.07 20.79 25.67
C ASN A 540 -4.44 19.81 26.80
N ARG A 541 -3.73 18.68 26.89
CA ARG A 541 -3.84 17.72 28.00
C ARG A 541 -2.73 17.95 29.04
N ARG A 542 -3.13 18.32 30.26
CA ARG A 542 -2.33 18.12 31.48
C ARG A 542 -2.91 16.92 32.22
N SER A 543 -2.22 15.79 32.14
CA SER A 543 -2.62 14.51 32.72
C SER A 543 -1.49 14.01 33.61
N VAL A 544 -1.81 13.43 34.76
CA VAL A 544 -0.79 13.01 35.74
C VAL A 544 -1.08 11.60 36.24
N GLU A 545 -0.03 10.78 36.24
CA GLU A 545 -0.08 9.39 36.69
C GLU A 545 -0.36 9.27 38.20
N PRO A 546 -0.87 8.12 38.68
CA PRO A 546 -1.11 7.88 40.09
C PRO A 546 0.13 8.16 40.95
N GLY A 547 -0.05 8.80 42.10
CA GLY A 547 1.04 9.06 43.05
C GLY A 547 2.02 10.19 42.69
N GLN A 548 2.11 10.66 41.44
CA GLN A 548 2.99 11.78 41.06
C GLN A 548 2.38 13.15 41.44
N ARG A 549 3.16 14.06 42.03
CA ARG A 549 2.71 15.46 42.25
C ARG A 549 2.51 16.16 40.90
N SER A 550 1.30 16.70 40.68
CA SER A 550 0.86 17.17 39.38
C SER A 550 1.26 18.61 39.03
N GLY A 551 1.74 19.40 40.00
CA GLY A 551 1.94 20.86 39.85
C GLY A 551 0.66 21.64 39.52
N ASN A 552 -0.47 20.95 39.36
CA ASN A 552 -1.78 21.47 39.05
C ASN A 552 -2.66 21.39 40.30
N ARG A 553 -2.97 22.56 40.85
CA ARG A 553 -3.75 22.72 42.09
C ARG A 553 -5.15 22.08 42.02
N ILE A 554 -5.75 21.95 40.84
CA ILE A 554 -7.05 21.26 40.68
C ILE A 554 -6.91 19.76 40.96
N ILE A 555 -5.89 19.10 40.42
CA ILE A 555 -5.66 17.67 40.62
C ILE A 555 -5.24 17.40 42.06
N GLU A 556 -4.44 18.30 42.65
CA GLU A 556 -4.02 18.21 44.05
C GLU A 556 -5.21 18.30 45.01
N GLU A 557 -6.09 19.31 44.85
CA GLU A 557 -7.29 19.44 45.68
C GLU A 557 -8.31 18.32 45.43
N LEU A 558 -8.38 17.79 44.21
CA LEU A 558 -9.24 16.64 43.93
C LEU A 558 -8.76 15.39 44.70
N ARG A 559 -7.45 15.19 44.79
CA ARG A 559 -6.83 14.11 45.60
C ARG A 559 -6.99 14.28 47.10
N THR A 560 -7.17 15.50 47.60
CA THR A 560 -7.46 15.74 49.03
C THR A 560 -8.94 15.55 49.37
N LEU A 561 -9.83 15.66 48.39
CA LEU A 561 -11.28 15.51 48.58
C LEU A 561 -11.75 14.06 48.59
N ASP A 562 -11.07 13.19 47.84
CA ASP A 562 -11.43 11.77 47.75
C ASP A 562 -10.18 10.91 47.44
N GLU A 563 -9.96 9.89 48.27
CA GLU A 563 -8.86 8.91 48.16
C GLU A 563 -8.80 8.24 46.78
N ARG A 564 -9.95 8.04 46.12
CA ARG A 564 -10.03 7.38 44.81
C ARG A 564 -9.21 8.08 43.73
N PHE A 565 -8.90 9.37 43.88
CA PHE A 565 -8.11 10.12 42.90
C PHE A 565 -6.61 10.11 43.18
N LYS A 566 -6.18 9.61 44.36
CA LYS A 566 -4.76 9.37 44.67
C LYS A 566 -4.23 8.19 43.87
N TYR A 567 -5.03 7.12 43.80
CA TYR A 567 -4.75 5.89 43.08
C TYR A 567 -5.93 5.48 42.18
N PRO A 568 -6.22 6.25 41.13
CA PRO A 568 -7.40 6.00 40.29
C PRO A 568 -7.27 4.67 39.55
N ARG A 569 -8.34 3.88 39.60
CA ARG A 569 -8.51 2.64 38.83
C ARG A 569 -9.65 2.78 37.85
N CYS A 570 -9.53 2.11 36.72
CA CYS A 570 -10.59 2.07 35.72
C CYS A 570 -11.75 1.21 36.22
N SER A 571 -12.99 1.72 36.20
CA SER A 571 -14.18 0.94 36.58
C SER A 571 -14.49 -0.21 35.62
N GLN A 572 -13.96 -0.19 34.40
CA GLN A 572 -14.21 -1.21 33.38
C GLN A 572 -13.21 -2.37 33.43
N CYS A 573 -11.91 -2.09 33.41
CA CYS A 573 -10.87 -3.14 33.39
C CYS A 573 -10.12 -3.31 34.72
N SER A 574 -10.44 -2.50 35.74
CA SER A 574 -9.70 -2.42 37.02
C SER A 574 -8.22 -2.05 36.91
N GLY A 575 -7.72 -1.75 35.70
CA GLY A 575 -6.37 -1.32 35.43
C GLY A 575 -6.06 0.10 35.92
N VAL A 576 -4.79 0.49 35.79
CA VAL A 576 -4.31 1.81 36.21
C VAL A 576 -5.00 2.89 35.37
N ALA A 577 -5.51 3.93 36.05
CA ALA A 577 -6.06 5.10 35.41
C ALA A 577 -5.29 6.35 35.82
N ARG A 578 -5.62 7.50 35.21
CA ARG A 578 -5.03 8.80 35.51
C ARG A 578 -6.09 9.88 35.50
N VAL A 579 -5.87 10.96 36.25
CA VAL A 579 -6.76 12.13 36.23
C VAL A 579 -6.31 13.08 35.11
N ALA A 580 -7.24 13.51 34.27
CA ALA A 580 -7.03 14.48 33.21
C ALA A 580 -8.04 15.62 33.31
N ILE A 581 -7.63 16.85 32.99
CA ILE A 581 -8.52 18.03 32.99
C ILE A 581 -8.95 18.35 31.57
N TYR A 582 -10.25 18.21 31.30
CA TYR A 582 -10.88 18.66 30.06
C TYR A 582 -11.53 20.03 30.24
N THR A 583 -11.92 20.64 29.11
CA THR A 583 -12.69 21.90 29.11
C THR A 583 -13.95 21.76 29.94
N GLU A 584 -14.66 20.64 29.82
CA GLU A 584 -15.89 20.40 30.56
C GLU A 584 -15.65 20.00 32.02
N GLY A 585 -14.55 19.33 32.37
CA GLY A 585 -14.24 18.99 33.77
C GLY A 585 -13.09 18.01 33.93
N PRO A 586 -12.62 17.78 35.17
CA PRO A 586 -11.69 16.69 35.43
C PRO A 586 -12.39 15.34 35.26
N VAL A 587 -11.69 14.40 34.67
CA VAL A 587 -12.15 13.03 34.40
C VAL A 587 -11.06 12.03 34.74
N VAL A 588 -11.45 10.79 34.98
CA VAL A 588 -10.54 9.65 35.14
C VAL A 588 -10.45 8.92 33.81
N VAL A 589 -9.25 8.73 33.28
CA VAL A 589 -8.99 8.10 31.98
C VAL A 589 -8.17 6.84 32.21
N CYS A 590 -8.59 5.71 31.64
CA CYS A 590 -7.79 4.49 31.68
C CYS A 590 -6.45 4.69 30.96
N SER A 591 -5.38 4.09 31.49
CA SER A 591 -4.04 4.14 30.88
C SER A 591 -3.77 2.98 29.91
N ASP A 592 -4.67 1.99 29.85
CA ASP A 592 -4.58 0.87 28.91
C ASP A 592 -5.06 1.27 27.51
N SER A 593 -4.22 1.08 26.49
CA SER A 593 -4.53 1.40 25.09
C SER A 593 -5.69 0.59 24.50
N PHE A 594 -6.06 -0.53 25.13
CA PHE A 594 -7.20 -1.36 24.72
C PHE A 594 -8.49 -1.03 25.50
N CYS A 595 -8.42 -0.12 26.49
CA CYS A 595 -9.58 0.31 27.27
C CYS A 595 -9.83 1.81 27.11
N GLU A 596 -10.80 2.19 26.26
CA GLU A 596 -11.13 3.60 26.00
C GLU A 596 -12.01 4.27 27.08
N LYS A 597 -12.05 3.72 28.30
CA LYS A 597 -12.96 4.18 29.35
C LYS A 597 -12.55 5.56 29.89
N VAL A 598 -13.49 6.50 29.85
CA VAL A 598 -13.41 7.82 30.49
C VAL A 598 -14.57 7.97 31.48
N GLU A 599 -14.27 8.38 32.71
CA GLU A 599 -15.24 8.52 33.78
C GLU A 599 -15.30 9.97 34.28
N CYS A 600 -16.51 10.52 34.31
CA CYS A 600 -16.75 11.83 34.88
C CYS A 600 -16.61 11.81 36.40
N VAL A 601 -15.96 12.82 36.97
CA VAL A 601 -16.05 13.08 38.42
C VAL A 601 -17.48 13.53 38.74
N ASP A 602 -18.05 13.01 39.82
CA ASP A 602 -19.43 13.29 40.18
C ASP A 602 -19.66 14.77 40.54
N VAL A 603 -20.89 15.23 40.31
CA VAL A 603 -21.32 16.63 40.46
C VAL A 603 -21.10 17.15 41.90
N GLN A 604 -21.26 16.29 42.92
CA GLN A 604 -21.12 16.70 44.32
C GLN A 604 -19.66 16.92 44.70
N THR A 605 -18.77 16.03 44.27
CA THR A 605 -17.32 16.16 44.45
C THR A 605 -16.79 17.37 43.70
N LEU A 606 -17.28 17.64 42.50
CA LEU A 606 -16.93 18.85 41.75
C LEU A 606 -17.44 20.13 42.40
N GLN A 607 -18.61 20.11 43.05
CA GLN A 607 -19.12 21.27 43.77
C GLN A 607 -18.23 21.61 44.97
N ARG A 608 -17.79 20.58 45.71
CA ARG A 608 -16.83 20.73 46.83
C ARG A 608 -15.47 21.22 46.34
N LEU A 609 -14.99 20.70 45.20
CA LEU A 609 -13.75 21.15 44.56
C LEU A 609 -13.81 22.63 44.17
N ALA A 610 -14.90 23.07 43.54
CA ALA A 610 -15.08 24.45 43.14
C ALA A 610 -15.08 25.41 44.35
N GLN A 611 -15.70 24.99 45.47
CA GLN A 611 -15.71 25.76 46.72
C GLN A 611 -14.32 25.87 47.35
N ARG A 612 -13.57 24.75 47.46
CA ARG A 612 -12.20 24.75 47.98
C ARG A 612 -11.24 25.61 47.17
N LEU A 613 -11.40 25.57 45.84
CA LEU A 613 -10.59 26.34 44.91
C LEU A 613 -10.98 27.84 44.86
N GLY A 614 -12.04 28.26 45.55
CA GLY A 614 -12.54 29.63 45.47
C GLY A 614 -12.99 30.02 44.05
N ALA A 615 -13.49 29.06 43.26
CA ALA A 615 -13.80 29.26 41.87
C ALA A 615 -14.91 30.33 41.70
N ALA A 616 -14.63 31.36 40.91
CA ALA A 616 -15.55 32.46 40.65
C ALA A 616 -15.87 32.57 39.15
N CYS A 617 -17.10 33.00 38.85
CA CYS A 617 -17.57 33.19 37.48
C CYS A 617 -16.60 34.06 36.67
N HIS A 618 -16.24 33.60 35.48
CA HIS A 618 -15.31 34.32 34.62
C HIS A 618 -15.82 35.67 34.13
N ARG A 619 -17.15 35.80 34.01
CA ARG A 619 -17.82 36.98 33.51
C ARG A 619 -18.22 37.96 34.62
N CYS A 620 -18.86 37.50 35.69
CA CYS A 620 -19.41 38.38 36.73
C CYS A 620 -18.76 38.25 38.12
N LYS A 621 -17.70 37.44 38.23
CA LYS A 621 -16.95 37.17 39.48
C LYS A 621 -17.77 36.62 40.66
N SER A 622 -19.04 36.27 40.45
CA SER A 622 -19.85 35.62 41.47
C SER A 622 -19.31 34.22 41.79
N THR A 623 -19.23 33.89 43.08
CA THR A 623 -18.90 32.55 43.61
C THR A 623 -20.09 31.59 43.60
N LYS A 624 -21.29 32.07 43.21
CA LYS A 624 -22.50 31.24 43.07
C LYS A 624 -22.45 30.44 41.75
N LEU A 625 -21.65 29.38 41.75
CA LEU A 625 -21.53 28.41 40.65
C LEU A 625 -22.29 27.12 41.01
N GLU A 626 -22.97 26.54 40.02
CA GLU A 626 -23.59 25.21 40.11
C GLU A 626 -23.01 24.29 39.04
N ASN A 627 -22.82 23.02 39.37
CA ASN A 627 -22.38 22.03 38.38
C ASN A 627 -23.52 21.68 37.40
N LYS A 628 -23.15 21.47 36.14
CA LYS A 628 -24.03 20.98 35.07
C LYS A 628 -23.33 19.86 34.32
N THR A 629 -24.11 18.86 33.92
CA THR A 629 -23.63 17.71 33.18
C THR A 629 -23.48 18.03 31.71
N GLY A 630 -22.29 17.80 31.18
CA GLY A 630 -21.95 17.85 29.76
C GLY A 630 -21.71 16.45 29.21
N THR A 631 -21.36 16.38 27.93
CA THR A 631 -21.21 15.14 27.17
C THR A 631 -19.90 14.40 27.51
N PHE A 632 -18.85 15.14 27.90
CA PHE A 632 -17.51 14.61 28.18
C PHE A 632 -17.03 14.91 29.60
N GLY A 633 -17.76 15.74 30.36
CA GLY A 633 -17.45 16.11 31.73
C GLY A 633 -18.53 17.01 32.36
N ASN A 634 -18.36 17.34 33.63
CA ASN A 634 -19.29 18.20 34.38
C ASN A 634 -18.68 19.60 34.56
N TYR A 635 -19.34 20.65 34.08
CA TYR A 635 -18.84 22.04 34.06
C TYR A 635 -19.59 22.94 35.05
N LEU A 636 -19.05 24.14 35.31
CA LEU A 636 -19.62 25.08 36.28
C LEU A 636 -20.43 26.20 35.62
N LYS A 637 -21.76 26.23 35.84
CA LYS A 637 -22.64 27.31 35.38
C LYS A 637 -22.85 28.36 36.46
N CYS A 638 -22.75 29.64 36.10
CA CYS A 638 -23.01 30.72 37.04
C CYS A 638 -24.51 30.98 37.21
N ARG A 639 -25.01 30.95 38.46
CA ARG A 639 -26.41 31.26 38.77
C ARG A 639 -26.79 32.73 38.52
N LYS A 640 -25.82 33.64 38.61
CA LYS A 640 -26.07 35.09 38.48
C LYS A 640 -26.19 35.57 37.03
N CYS A 641 -25.35 35.08 36.12
CA CYS A 641 -25.31 35.56 34.73
C CYS A 641 -25.43 34.44 33.67
N GLY A 642 -25.69 33.19 34.10
CA GLY A 642 -25.86 32.04 33.21
C GLY A 642 -24.60 31.55 32.50
N ALA A 643 -23.45 32.21 32.68
CA ALA A 643 -22.23 31.89 31.95
C ALA A 643 -21.61 30.54 32.38
N ASN A 644 -21.15 29.77 31.40
CA ASN A 644 -20.44 28.50 31.61
C ASN A 644 -18.96 28.76 31.92
N ASN A 645 -18.43 28.11 32.95
CA ASN A 645 -17.03 28.17 33.36
C ASN A 645 -16.43 26.79 33.14
N SER A 646 -15.46 26.72 32.24
CA SER A 646 -14.67 25.52 32.04
C SER A 646 -13.67 25.34 33.18
N TRP A 647 -13.37 24.08 33.52
CA TRP A 647 -12.38 23.77 34.55
C TRP A 647 -10.96 24.09 34.10
N GLN A 648 -10.68 24.10 32.80
CA GLN A 648 -9.43 24.64 32.24
C GLN A 648 -9.24 26.13 32.58
N ARG A 649 -10.26 26.97 32.39
CA ARG A 649 -10.17 28.40 32.75
C ARG A 649 -10.04 28.63 34.26
N VAL A 650 -10.63 27.75 35.07
CA VAL A 650 -10.42 27.74 36.53
C VAL A 650 -8.96 27.39 36.83
N SER A 651 -8.39 26.39 36.14
CA SER A 651 -6.98 25.98 36.31
C SER A 651 -6.01 27.11 35.97
N GLU A 652 -6.23 27.81 34.86
CA GLU A 652 -5.39 28.90 34.39
C GLU A 652 -5.39 30.12 35.32
N ARG A 653 -6.50 30.35 36.03
CA ARG A 653 -6.65 31.47 36.96
C ARG A 653 -6.10 31.21 38.35
N ILE A 654 -6.06 29.95 38.75
CA ILE A 654 -5.57 29.52 40.06
C ILE A 654 -4.06 29.21 40.00
N GLY A 655 -3.52 28.97 38.80
CA GLY A 655 -2.09 28.78 38.54
C GLY A 655 -1.31 30.08 38.23
N LYS A 656 -1.94 31.24 38.36
CA LYS A 656 -1.32 32.57 38.51
C LYS A 656 -1.54 33.03 39.93
#